data_AF-A0A3P9KAA8-F1
#
_entry.id   AF-A0A3P9KAA8-F1
#
_cell.length_a   1.000
_cell.length_b   1.000
_cell.length_c   1.000
_cell.angle_alpha   90.00
_cell.angle_beta   90.00
_cell.angle_gamma   90.00
#
_symmetry.space_group_name_H-M   'P 1'
#
loop_
_entity.id
_entity.type
_entity.pdbx_description
1 polymer ?
#
loop_
_entity_poly.entity_id
_entity_poly.type
_entity_poly.pdbx_seq_one_letter_code
_entity_poly.pdbx_strand_id
1 'polypeptide(L)'
;MASLKEICNGLPLNPLPPNRGRDPSVPHAPIRTPNLTAEEERLALRNALRYFPPSHHATLAPEFAQELQQYGHIYMYRFCPSFPLRAYPIDQYPCRTRQAAAIMLMIMNNLDPAVAQFPQELVTYGGNGQVFSNWAQFRLVMQYLSQMTEQQTLVMYSGHPMGLFPSLPSSPRAIITNGMVIPNYSSRDQYEKMFALGVSMYGQMTAGSYCYIGPQGIVHGTMLTVLNAGRRYLGTDDLRGRVFVTSGLGGMSGAQAKAAVIAGCVGVIAEVDEAPLIKRHKQGWLMEVTSSLDQCIKRIREVRSSKTPLSLGYHGNIVDLWERLLLEFERTGELLVDLGSDQTSLHNPFNGGYYPVPLSFHQANQLMSSDPARFRSSVKESLRRQIRAINKLADAGMFFWDYGNAFLLEAKRAGAEVEKGEGATEFRYPSYVQHIMGDIFSLGFGPFRWVCTSGDPKDLAVTDDLAASVLEKICANVSDRIRQQYNDNIRWIREAGKHQMVVGSQARILYSDQRGRISIALAINQAIADGKVSAPVVISRDHHDVSGTDSPFRETSNVYDGSAFCADMAVQNFVGDAFRGATWVSLHNGGGVGWGEVINGGFGLVLDGSEDAANRASLMLSWDVSNGVARRCWSGNLNAFETIQRTMKENKQLKVTMPFPVQDEQILYDTPKARREVDLHWRVSGGPHIVQILSLYENMYQGKKCLLIVMECMEGGELFSRIQARGDQAFTEREVSEIMHDIGSAIEYLHRMDIAHRDVKPENLLYTTRESNATLKLTDFGFAKETSLHKSLQTPCYTPYYVAPEVLGPEKYDKSCDMWSLGVITYILLCGFPPFYSNTGQAISPGMKQRIRLGQYEFPNPEWVDVSEEAKQLIIQLLKTNPSERMTIGQFMNHPWISQSMVVPSTPLHTSRVLTEDKELWDNVKDELTSALATMRVDYDQVKIKDLDTSNNPLLNKRRKRPVPPEAAQAEAADQGCNNHKDVAEKDRENITEQK
;
A
#
# COMPACT_ATOMS: atom_id res chain seq x y z
N MET A 1 -23.74 -22.78 -44.15
CA MET A 1 -23.73 -21.85 -42.99
C MET A 1 -22.38 -21.16 -42.96
N ALA A 2 -22.29 -19.95 -42.42
CA ALA A 2 -21.00 -19.32 -42.13
C ALA A 2 -20.20 -20.15 -41.10
N SER A 3 -18.87 -20.05 -41.11
CA SER A 3 -17.98 -20.87 -40.28
C SER A 3 -16.77 -20.07 -39.79
N LEU A 4 -16.02 -20.60 -38.83
CA LEU A 4 -14.78 -19.96 -38.31
C LEU A 4 -13.76 -19.65 -39.41
N LYS A 5 -13.76 -20.38 -40.53
CA LYS A 5 -12.91 -20.08 -41.70
C LYS A 5 -13.24 -18.74 -42.37
N GLU A 6 -14.46 -18.21 -42.23
CA GLU A 6 -14.88 -16.94 -42.85
C GLU A 6 -14.19 -15.73 -42.21
N ILE A 7 -14.05 -15.70 -40.87
CA ILE A 7 -13.39 -14.58 -40.17
C ILE A 7 -11.87 -14.58 -40.38
N CYS A 8 -11.28 -15.74 -40.69
CA CYS A 8 -9.86 -15.87 -41.03
C CYS A 8 -9.51 -15.31 -42.42
N ASN A 9 -10.50 -15.01 -43.26
CA ASN A 9 -10.28 -14.37 -44.56
C ASN A 9 -10.11 -12.84 -44.48
N GLY A 10 -10.32 -12.24 -43.30
CA GLY A 10 -10.25 -10.78 -43.13
C GLY A 10 -11.52 -10.07 -43.61
N LEU A 11 -11.34 -8.96 -44.32
CA LEU A 11 -12.44 -8.12 -44.80
C LEU A 11 -13.08 -8.72 -46.06
N PRO A 12 -14.39 -9.08 -46.04
CA PRO A 12 -15.12 -9.41 -47.26
C PRO A 12 -15.38 -8.14 -48.08
N LEU A 13 -14.65 -7.98 -49.19
CA LEU A 13 -14.71 -6.79 -50.05
C LEU A 13 -15.41 -7.01 -51.39
N ASN A 14 -15.33 -8.22 -51.95
CA ASN A 14 -15.84 -8.55 -53.28
C ASN A 14 -16.68 -9.84 -53.26
N PRO A 15 -18.02 -9.76 -53.20
CA PRO A 15 -18.80 -8.55 -52.92
C PRO A 15 -18.63 -8.06 -51.48
N LEU A 16 -18.96 -6.78 -51.23
CA LEU A 16 -19.20 -6.30 -49.86
C LEU A 16 -20.39 -7.06 -49.26
N PRO A 17 -20.35 -7.46 -47.97
CA PRO A 17 -21.51 -8.05 -47.32
C PRO A 17 -22.65 -7.03 -47.23
N PRO A 18 -23.92 -7.48 -47.15
CA PRO A 18 -25.05 -6.57 -46.97
C PRO A 18 -24.94 -5.87 -45.61
N ASN A 19 -25.17 -4.55 -45.57
CA ASN A 19 -25.35 -3.86 -44.31
C ASN A 19 -26.66 -4.34 -43.66
N ARG A 20 -26.59 -4.72 -42.38
CA ARG A 20 -27.72 -5.22 -41.58
C ARG A 20 -28.18 -4.23 -40.52
N GLY A 21 -27.42 -3.17 -40.28
CA GLY A 21 -27.62 -2.27 -39.15
C GLY A 21 -27.49 -2.98 -37.79
N ARG A 22 -28.21 -2.43 -36.81
CA ARG A 22 -28.35 -2.97 -35.45
C ARG A 22 -29.42 -4.07 -35.39
N ASP A 23 -29.17 -5.14 -34.65
CA ASP A 23 -30.15 -6.21 -34.38
C ASP A 23 -30.95 -5.90 -33.10
N PRO A 24 -32.24 -5.55 -33.19
CA PRO A 24 -33.03 -5.12 -32.03
C PRO A 24 -33.30 -6.23 -31.00
N SER A 25 -32.85 -7.48 -31.24
CA SER A 25 -32.94 -8.57 -30.26
C SER A 25 -31.79 -8.58 -29.24
N VAL A 26 -30.71 -7.81 -29.45
CA VAL A 26 -29.59 -7.69 -28.50
C VAL A 26 -29.55 -6.33 -27.81
N PRO A 27 -29.01 -6.24 -26.58
CA PRO A 27 -28.79 -4.95 -25.92
C PRO A 27 -27.72 -4.13 -26.68
N HIS A 28 -27.98 -2.82 -26.82
CA HIS A 28 -27.12 -1.88 -27.52
C HIS A 28 -26.53 -0.81 -26.61
N ALA A 29 -25.32 -0.34 -26.96
CA ALA A 29 -24.69 0.77 -26.26
C ALA A 29 -25.47 2.09 -26.49
N PRO A 30 -25.51 2.98 -25.46
CA PRO A 30 -26.06 4.33 -25.60
C PRO A 30 -25.42 5.11 -26.75
N ILE A 31 -26.21 6.00 -27.37
CA ILE A 31 -25.72 6.96 -28.37
C ILE A 31 -24.74 7.92 -27.68
N ARG A 32 -23.58 8.16 -28.32
CA ARG A 32 -22.57 9.10 -27.83
C ARG A 32 -22.73 10.48 -28.49
N THR A 33 -22.27 11.51 -27.78
CA THR A 33 -22.22 12.89 -28.28
C THR A 33 -20.79 13.44 -28.18
N PRO A 34 -19.86 13.02 -29.07
CA PRO A 34 -18.43 13.36 -28.98
C PRO A 34 -18.11 14.84 -29.28
N ASN A 35 -19.10 15.64 -29.70
CA ASN A 35 -18.95 17.08 -30.00
C ASN A 35 -17.78 17.37 -30.96
N LEU A 36 -17.73 16.60 -32.06
CA LEU A 36 -16.77 16.81 -33.14
C LEU A 36 -17.12 18.08 -33.92
N THR A 37 -16.10 18.82 -34.34
CA THR A 37 -16.21 19.84 -35.39
C THR A 37 -16.35 19.18 -36.77
N ALA A 38 -16.86 19.93 -37.76
CA ALA A 38 -16.96 19.44 -39.14
C ALA A 38 -15.60 19.09 -39.80
N GLU A 39 -14.46 19.46 -39.21
CA GLU A 39 -13.15 18.96 -39.62
C GLU A 39 -12.85 17.60 -38.97
N GLU A 40 -13.11 17.46 -37.67
CA GLU A 40 -12.98 16.20 -36.94
C GLU A 40 -13.94 15.11 -37.48
N GLU A 41 -15.16 15.45 -37.88
CA GLU A 41 -16.08 14.50 -38.55
C GLU A 41 -15.49 13.97 -39.87
N ARG A 42 -14.95 14.87 -40.71
CA ARG A 42 -14.26 14.49 -41.96
C ARG A 42 -13.01 13.66 -41.67
N LEU A 43 -12.30 13.93 -40.57
CA LEU A 43 -11.15 13.16 -40.13
C LEU A 43 -11.56 11.77 -39.63
N ALA A 44 -12.66 11.63 -38.88
CA ALA A 44 -13.22 10.34 -38.47
C ALA A 44 -13.56 9.46 -39.68
N LEU A 45 -14.23 10.03 -40.69
CA LEU A 45 -14.55 9.34 -41.94
C LEU A 45 -13.29 8.93 -42.71
N ARG A 46 -12.32 9.84 -42.87
CA ARG A 46 -11.02 9.49 -43.48
C ARG A 46 -10.30 8.39 -42.70
N ASN A 47 -10.35 8.42 -41.36
CA ASN A 47 -9.72 7.44 -40.49
C ASN A 47 -10.37 6.05 -40.60
N ALA A 48 -11.70 5.99 -40.71
CA ALA A 48 -12.49 4.78 -40.93
C ALA A 48 -12.28 4.18 -42.33
N LEU A 49 -12.14 5.01 -43.36
CA LEU A 49 -11.95 4.56 -44.74
C LEU A 49 -10.57 3.93 -45.00
N ARG A 50 -9.56 4.15 -44.13
CA ARG A 50 -8.22 3.55 -44.24
C ARG A 50 -8.20 2.01 -44.27
N TYR A 51 -9.20 1.36 -43.70
CA TYR A 51 -9.30 -0.11 -43.70
C TYR A 51 -9.74 -0.69 -45.06
N PHE A 52 -10.14 0.14 -46.03
CA PHE A 52 -10.79 -0.29 -47.26
C PHE A 52 -10.08 0.26 -48.51
N PRO A 53 -9.99 -0.51 -49.61
CA PRO A 53 -9.52 0.03 -50.89
C PRO A 53 -10.40 1.17 -51.41
N PRO A 54 -9.84 2.16 -52.14
CA PRO A 54 -10.57 3.32 -52.65
C PRO A 54 -11.83 3.00 -53.47
N SER A 55 -11.85 1.83 -54.15
CA SER A 55 -13.01 1.32 -54.90
C SER A 55 -14.30 1.20 -54.08
N HIS A 56 -14.19 1.08 -52.75
CA HIS A 56 -15.35 0.95 -51.85
C HIS A 56 -15.69 2.26 -51.12
N HIS A 57 -14.85 3.30 -51.22
CA HIS A 57 -15.02 4.53 -50.44
C HIS A 57 -16.32 5.28 -50.77
N ALA A 58 -16.72 5.32 -52.05
CA ALA A 58 -17.97 5.94 -52.47
C ALA A 58 -19.22 5.27 -51.85
N THR A 59 -19.15 3.98 -51.54
CA THR A 59 -20.23 3.21 -50.90
C THR A 59 -20.19 3.30 -49.37
N LEU A 60 -18.99 3.28 -48.78
CA LEU A 60 -18.81 3.20 -47.33
C LEU A 60 -18.79 4.58 -46.65
N ALA A 61 -18.37 5.65 -47.33
CA ALA A 61 -18.30 6.98 -46.71
C ALA A 61 -19.68 7.52 -46.27
N PRO A 62 -20.79 7.39 -47.04
CA PRO A 62 -22.11 7.80 -46.58
C PRO A 62 -22.64 6.93 -45.43
N GLU A 63 -22.34 5.62 -45.46
CA GLU A 63 -22.71 4.67 -44.41
C GLU A 63 -22.02 4.99 -43.08
N PHE A 64 -20.71 5.26 -43.11
CA PHE A 64 -19.97 5.64 -41.92
C PHE A 64 -20.33 7.06 -41.41
N ALA A 65 -20.74 7.97 -42.30
CA ALA A 65 -21.28 9.27 -41.90
C ALA A 65 -22.62 9.11 -41.19
N GLN A 66 -23.49 8.21 -41.68
CA GLN A 66 -24.75 7.87 -41.03
C GLN A 66 -24.52 7.20 -39.66
N GLU A 67 -23.58 6.25 -39.53
CA GLU A 67 -23.24 5.66 -38.22
C GLU A 67 -22.72 6.71 -37.23
N LEU A 68 -21.79 7.57 -37.65
CA LEU A 68 -21.24 8.64 -36.82
C LEU A 68 -22.34 9.60 -36.33
N GLN A 69 -23.27 9.97 -37.21
CA GLN A 69 -24.40 10.85 -36.86
C GLN A 69 -25.44 10.17 -35.96
N GLN A 70 -25.73 8.88 -36.16
CA GLN A 70 -26.77 8.16 -35.42
C GLN A 70 -26.32 7.64 -34.06
N TYR A 71 -25.03 7.29 -33.92
CA TYR A 71 -24.51 6.58 -32.74
C TYR A 71 -23.36 7.31 -32.03
N GLY A 72 -22.82 8.37 -32.64
CA GLY A 72 -21.64 9.09 -32.16
C GLY A 72 -20.31 8.35 -32.42
N HIS A 73 -20.34 7.26 -33.20
CA HIS A 73 -19.16 6.44 -33.51
C HIS A 73 -19.37 5.57 -34.75
N ILE A 74 -18.27 5.16 -35.40
CA ILE A 74 -18.27 4.31 -36.60
C ILE A 74 -17.91 2.87 -36.20
N TYR A 75 -18.93 2.04 -36.01
CA TYR A 75 -18.80 0.62 -35.62
C TYR A 75 -18.59 -0.32 -36.81
N MET A 76 -18.98 0.12 -38.01
CA MET A 76 -18.94 -0.61 -39.28
C MET A 76 -19.82 -1.88 -39.26
N TYR A 77 -21.09 -1.75 -38.87
CA TYR A 77 -22.02 -2.87 -38.61
C TYR A 77 -22.11 -3.87 -39.77
N ARG A 78 -21.95 -3.39 -41.01
CA ARG A 78 -21.81 -4.19 -42.24
C ARG A 78 -20.84 -5.38 -42.13
N PHE A 79 -19.77 -5.26 -41.33
CA PHE A 79 -18.72 -6.29 -41.22
C PHE A 79 -18.89 -7.23 -40.01
N CYS A 80 -19.90 -7.01 -39.17
CA CYS A 80 -20.28 -7.91 -38.07
C CYS A 80 -20.47 -9.35 -38.61
N PRO A 81 -19.87 -10.37 -37.96
CA PRO A 81 -20.12 -11.77 -38.32
C PRO A 81 -21.60 -12.16 -38.24
N SER A 82 -22.00 -13.11 -39.08
CA SER A 82 -23.40 -13.55 -39.21
C SER A 82 -23.71 -14.91 -38.57
N PHE A 83 -22.71 -15.51 -37.92
CA PHE A 83 -22.83 -16.73 -37.11
C PHE A 83 -22.64 -16.39 -35.62
N PRO A 84 -23.03 -17.26 -34.69
CA PRO A 84 -22.90 -17.00 -33.26
C PRO A 84 -21.46 -16.69 -32.84
N LEU A 85 -21.25 -15.49 -32.29
CA LEU A 85 -20.05 -15.17 -31.54
C LEU A 85 -20.13 -15.89 -30.19
N ARG A 86 -19.15 -16.75 -29.91
CA ARG A 86 -18.96 -17.48 -28.66
C ARG A 86 -17.59 -18.13 -28.63
N ALA A 87 -17.16 -18.61 -27.47
CA ALA A 87 -16.05 -19.56 -27.42
C ALA A 87 -16.42 -20.87 -28.17
N TYR A 88 -15.50 -21.35 -29.01
CA TYR A 88 -15.53 -22.69 -29.62
C TYR A 88 -14.36 -23.53 -29.07
N PRO A 89 -14.37 -24.87 -29.20
CA PRO A 89 -13.21 -25.70 -28.90
C PRO A 89 -11.99 -25.32 -29.75
N ILE A 90 -10.79 -25.31 -29.17
CA ILE A 90 -9.57 -24.75 -29.77
C ILE A 90 -9.22 -25.33 -31.14
N ASP A 91 -9.37 -26.63 -31.34
CA ASP A 91 -9.02 -27.29 -32.61
C ASP A 91 -10.03 -27.00 -33.75
N GLN A 92 -11.09 -26.22 -33.50
CA GLN A 92 -11.99 -25.70 -34.54
C GLN A 92 -11.50 -24.39 -35.18
N TYR A 93 -10.53 -23.70 -34.54
CA TYR A 93 -9.94 -22.48 -35.08
C TYR A 93 -8.85 -22.83 -36.12
N PRO A 94 -8.96 -22.38 -37.38
CA PRO A 94 -8.02 -22.74 -38.43
C PRO A 94 -6.76 -21.86 -38.39
N CYS A 95 -6.01 -21.94 -37.28
CA CYS A 95 -4.78 -21.20 -37.03
C CYS A 95 -3.54 -22.04 -37.31
N ARG A 96 -2.43 -21.40 -37.68
CA ARG A 96 -1.12 -22.07 -37.78
C ARG A 96 -0.47 -22.38 -36.42
N THR A 97 -0.90 -21.74 -35.34
CA THR A 97 -0.39 -21.98 -33.98
C THR A 97 -1.53 -22.13 -32.98
N ARG A 98 -1.38 -23.02 -31.99
CA ARG A 98 -2.36 -23.18 -30.90
C ARG A 98 -2.44 -21.95 -30.00
N GLN A 99 -1.33 -21.23 -29.83
CA GLN A 99 -1.29 -19.97 -29.09
C GLN A 99 -2.19 -18.89 -29.71
N ALA A 100 -2.20 -18.75 -31.05
CA ALA A 100 -3.09 -17.81 -31.73
C ALA A 100 -4.57 -18.28 -31.74
N ALA A 101 -4.82 -19.59 -31.84
CA ALA A 101 -6.15 -20.17 -31.68
C ALA A 101 -6.76 -19.86 -30.30
N ALA A 102 -5.96 -19.96 -29.24
CA ALA A 102 -6.38 -19.58 -27.88
C ALA A 102 -6.74 -18.09 -27.78
N ILE A 103 -5.97 -17.19 -28.41
CA ILE A 103 -6.30 -15.75 -28.46
C ILE A 103 -7.63 -15.52 -29.21
N MET A 104 -7.86 -16.20 -30.35
CA MET A 104 -9.14 -16.12 -31.07
C MET A 104 -10.33 -16.63 -30.25
N LEU A 105 -10.16 -17.72 -29.50
CA LEU A 105 -11.16 -18.25 -28.58
C LEU A 105 -11.55 -17.21 -27.52
N MET A 106 -10.56 -16.59 -26.90
CA MET A 106 -10.77 -15.59 -25.85
C MET A 106 -11.39 -14.29 -26.38
N ILE A 107 -10.99 -13.83 -27.58
CA ILE A 107 -11.63 -12.70 -28.27
C ILE A 107 -13.13 -12.99 -28.50
N MET A 108 -13.47 -14.19 -28.98
CA MET A 108 -14.86 -14.56 -29.21
C MET A 108 -15.65 -14.80 -27.92
N ASN A 109 -14.99 -15.15 -26.82
CA ASN A 109 -15.63 -15.18 -25.50
C ASN A 109 -16.02 -13.78 -25.01
N ASN A 110 -15.12 -12.80 -25.17
CA ASN A 110 -15.37 -11.40 -24.81
C ASN A 110 -16.46 -10.72 -25.67
N LEU A 111 -16.88 -11.35 -26.78
CA LEU A 111 -17.95 -10.88 -27.69
C LEU A 111 -19.17 -11.82 -27.73
N ASP A 112 -19.22 -12.86 -26.88
CA ASP A 112 -20.35 -13.76 -26.76
C ASP A 112 -21.58 -13.00 -26.21
N PRO A 113 -22.76 -13.01 -26.86
CA PRO A 113 -23.96 -12.32 -26.36
C PRO A 113 -24.45 -12.76 -24.97
N ALA A 114 -24.00 -13.91 -24.45
CA ALA A 114 -24.25 -14.31 -23.06
C ALA A 114 -23.28 -13.62 -22.06
N VAL A 115 -22.08 -13.22 -22.52
CA VAL A 115 -20.98 -12.66 -21.72
C VAL A 115 -20.91 -11.13 -21.83
N ALA A 116 -21.07 -10.60 -23.04
CA ALA A 116 -20.86 -9.20 -23.37
C ALA A 116 -22.08 -8.32 -23.05
N GLN A 117 -21.83 -7.08 -22.65
CA GLN A 117 -22.85 -6.09 -22.31
C GLN A 117 -23.56 -5.54 -23.55
N PHE A 118 -22.80 -5.15 -24.58
CA PHE A 118 -23.34 -4.66 -25.87
C PHE A 118 -22.53 -5.28 -27.02
N PRO A 119 -22.85 -6.52 -27.46
CA PRO A 119 -21.97 -7.30 -28.33
C PRO A 119 -21.77 -6.67 -29.72
N GLN A 120 -22.79 -6.01 -30.29
CA GLN A 120 -22.66 -5.38 -31.62
C GLN A 120 -21.86 -4.07 -31.62
N GLU A 121 -21.74 -3.40 -30.47
CA GLU A 121 -20.82 -2.27 -30.25
C GLU A 121 -19.45 -2.71 -29.68
N LEU A 122 -19.21 -4.03 -29.66
CA LEU A 122 -17.98 -4.68 -29.19
C LEU A 122 -17.64 -4.38 -27.72
N VAL A 123 -18.63 -4.02 -26.90
CA VAL A 123 -18.48 -3.72 -25.46
C VAL A 123 -18.71 -4.98 -24.63
N THR A 124 -17.68 -5.46 -23.93
CA THR A 124 -17.80 -6.60 -23.03
C THR A 124 -18.44 -6.20 -21.69
N TYR A 125 -17.99 -5.12 -21.04
CA TYR A 125 -18.56 -4.66 -19.77
C TYR A 125 -18.18 -3.21 -19.43
N GLY A 126 -18.78 -2.66 -18.37
CA GLY A 126 -18.46 -1.32 -17.85
C GLY A 126 -19.03 -0.18 -18.70
N GLY A 127 -20.08 -0.43 -19.48
CA GLY A 127 -20.73 0.56 -20.35
C GLY A 127 -19.96 0.88 -21.65
N ASN A 128 -18.64 1.00 -21.58
CA ASN A 128 -17.77 1.35 -22.71
C ASN A 128 -16.46 0.55 -22.80
N GLY A 129 -16.26 -0.50 -21.99
CA GLY A 129 -15.08 -1.38 -22.05
C GLY A 129 -15.13 -2.31 -23.26
N GLN A 130 -14.31 -2.04 -24.27
CA GLN A 130 -14.38 -2.68 -25.59
C GLN A 130 -13.26 -3.68 -25.90
N VAL A 131 -13.58 -4.59 -26.81
CA VAL A 131 -12.64 -5.56 -27.41
C VAL A 131 -11.92 -4.97 -28.62
N PHE A 132 -12.65 -4.25 -29.48
CA PHE A 132 -12.13 -3.44 -30.59
C PHE A 132 -13.02 -2.18 -30.77
N SER A 133 -12.51 -1.16 -31.44
CA SER A 133 -13.27 0.05 -31.76
C SER A 133 -14.34 -0.18 -32.84
N ASN A 134 -14.12 -1.13 -33.77
CA ASN A 134 -15.05 -1.42 -34.87
C ASN A 134 -14.88 -2.85 -35.44
N TRP A 135 -15.82 -3.27 -36.29
CA TRP A 135 -15.83 -4.61 -36.87
C TRP A 135 -14.75 -4.87 -37.94
N ALA A 136 -14.17 -3.84 -38.55
CA ALA A 136 -13.05 -4.03 -39.48
C ALA A 136 -11.78 -4.47 -38.74
N GLN A 137 -11.51 -3.88 -37.57
CA GLN A 137 -10.44 -4.30 -36.67
C GLN A 137 -10.60 -5.77 -36.25
N PHE A 138 -11.80 -6.18 -35.81
CA PHE A 138 -12.11 -7.58 -35.49
C PHE A 138 -11.74 -8.52 -36.66
N ARG A 139 -12.23 -8.24 -37.87
CA ARG A 139 -11.99 -9.08 -39.06
C ARG A 139 -10.51 -9.22 -39.36
N LEU A 140 -9.74 -8.13 -39.30
CA LEU A 140 -8.30 -8.14 -39.55
C LEU A 140 -7.52 -8.86 -38.45
N VAL A 141 -7.90 -8.74 -37.18
CA VAL A 141 -7.29 -9.50 -36.07
C VAL A 141 -7.48 -11.00 -36.25
N MET A 142 -8.70 -11.44 -36.58
CA MET A 142 -8.98 -12.86 -36.83
C MET A 142 -8.23 -13.40 -38.05
N GLN A 143 -8.02 -12.57 -39.08
CA GLN A 143 -7.14 -12.89 -40.21
C GLN A 143 -5.68 -13.08 -39.76
N TYR A 144 -5.09 -12.10 -39.09
CA TYR A 144 -3.69 -12.16 -38.67
C TYR A 144 -3.41 -13.32 -37.70
N LEU A 145 -4.26 -13.54 -36.70
CA LEU A 145 -4.12 -14.66 -35.75
C LEU A 145 -4.22 -16.03 -36.45
N SER A 146 -5.05 -16.17 -37.48
CA SER A 146 -5.12 -17.42 -38.24
C SER A 146 -3.84 -17.72 -39.04
N GLN A 147 -3.16 -16.68 -39.53
CA GLN A 147 -2.04 -16.78 -40.47
C GLN A 147 -0.65 -16.68 -39.80
N MET A 148 -0.55 -16.17 -38.58
CA MET A 148 0.74 -15.93 -37.93
C MET A 148 1.50 -17.22 -37.57
N THR A 149 2.83 -17.16 -37.60
CA THR A 149 3.71 -18.21 -37.11
C THR A 149 4.17 -17.93 -35.66
N GLU A 150 4.89 -18.87 -35.06
CA GLU A 150 5.53 -18.70 -33.75
C GLU A 150 6.68 -17.67 -33.78
N GLN A 151 7.20 -17.35 -34.96
CA GLN A 151 8.24 -16.31 -35.14
C GLN A 151 7.62 -14.93 -35.42
N GLN A 152 6.39 -14.69 -34.95
CA GLN A 152 5.68 -13.43 -35.13
C GLN A 152 4.93 -12.97 -33.87
N THR A 153 4.75 -11.65 -33.79
CA THR A 153 3.92 -10.94 -32.81
C THR A 153 2.93 -10.01 -33.54
N LEU A 154 1.65 -10.09 -33.18
CA LEU A 154 0.62 -9.13 -33.59
C LEU A 154 0.69 -7.89 -32.68
N VAL A 155 0.88 -6.71 -33.26
CA VAL A 155 0.96 -5.46 -32.51
C VAL A 155 -0.37 -4.70 -32.59
N MET A 156 -0.96 -4.42 -31.43
CA MET A 156 -2.29 -3.83 -31.29
C MET A 156 -2.24 -2.42 -30.66
N TYR A 157 -2.81 -1.44 -31.37
CA TYR A 157 -2.92 -0.03 -30.95
C TYR A 157 -4.39 0.34 -30.75
N SER A 158 -4.89 0.30 -29.52
CA SER A 158 -6.28 0.63 -29.16
C SER A 158 -7.32 -0.06 -30.08
N GLY A 159 -7.22 -1.39 -30.15
CA GLY A 159 -8.01 -2.23 -31.05
C GLY A 159 -7.54 -2.28 -32.51
N HIS A 160 -6.72 -1.34 -33.00
CA HIS A 160 -6.18 -1.39 -34.36
C HIS A 160 -5.06 -2.44 -34.49
N PRO A 161 -5.18 -3.44 -35.38
CA PRO A 161 -4.07 -4.34 -35.70
C PRO A 161 -3.09 -3.65 -36.66
N MET A 162 -1.94 -3.23 -36.14
CA MET A 162 -0.88 -2.62 -36.94
C MET A 162 -0.22 -3.63 -37.89
N GLY A 163 -0.19 -4.90 -37.50
CA GLY A 163 0.29 -6.01 -38.33
C GLY A 163 1.07 -7.06 -37.54
N LEU A 164 1.59 -8.04 -38.28
CA LEU A 164 2.46 -9.10 -37.77
C LEU A 164 3.93 -8.73 -37.98
N PHE A 165 4.67 -8.58 -36.89
CA PHE A 165 6.10 -8.27 -36.88
C PHE A 165 6.91 -9.51 -36.50
N PRO A 166 8.12 -9.73 -37.05
CA PRO A 166 8.97 -10.87 -36.66
C PRO A 166 9.32 -10.85 -35.17
N SER A 167 9.36 -12.04 -34.55
CA SER A 167 9.64 -12.25 -33.12
C SER A 167 10.38 -13.57 -32.88
N LEU A 168 10.76 -13.83 -31.63
CA LEU A 168 11.18 -15.18 -31.20
C LEU A 168 9.95 -16.04 -30.84
N PRO A 169 10.07 -17.37 -30.85
CA PRO A 169 9.03 -18.28 -30.34
C PRO A 169 8.62 -17.99 -28.88
N SER A 170 9.59 -17.62 -28.05
CA SER A 170 9.39 -17.24 -26.64
C SER A 170 8.79 -15.84 -26.43
N SER A 171 8.70 -15.01 -27.48
CA SER A 171 8.01 -13.71 -27.42
C SER A 171 6.49 -13.90 -27.37
N PRO A 172 5.71 -12.87 -26.97
CA PRO A 172 4.25 -12.93 -27.01
C PRO A 172 3.73 -12.98 -28.45
N ARG A 173 2.64 -13.73 -28.70
CA ARG A 173 1.92 -13.72 -29.97
C ARG A 173 1.13 -12.43 -30.19
N ALA A 174 0.75 -11.73 -29.12
CA ALA A 174 0.18 -10.39 -29.22
C ALA A 174 0.73 -9.44 -28.14
N ILE A 175 0.97 -8.18 -28.53
CA ILE A 175 1.30 -7.07 -27.63
C ILE A 175 0.20 -6.02 -27.79
N ILE A 176 -0.45 -5.66 -26.68
CA ILE A 176 -1.67 -4.86 -26.68
C ILE A 176 -1.47 -3.56 -25.89
N THR A 177 -1.83 -2.44 -26.50
CA THR A 177 -1.99 -1.16 -25.82
C THR A 177 -3.41 -0.66 -26.04
N ASN A 178 -4.12 -0.21 -25.00
CA ASN A 178 -5.47 0.36 -25.16
C ASN A 178 -5.61 1.67 -24.36
N GLY A 179 -5.92 2.76 -25.05
CA GLY A 179 -6.10 4.07 -24.44
C GLY A 179 -4.80 4.79 -24.00
N MET A 180 -3.63 4.30 -24.43
CA MET A 180 -2.35 4.97 -24.17
C MET A 180 -2.33 6.35 -24.83
N VAL A 181 -2.22 7.41 -24.01
CA VAL A 181 -2.28 8.82 -24.41
C VAL A 181 -1.30 9.64 -23.57
N ILE A 182 -0.73 10.69 -24.15
CA ILE A 182 0.16 11.64 -23.44
C ILE A 182 -0.60 12.25 -22.25
N PRO A 183 -0.09 12.21 -20.99
CA PRO A 183 -0.89 12.50 -19.79
C PRO A 183 -1.75 13.77 -19.83
N ASN A 184 -1.20 14.89 -20.30
CA ASN A 184 -1.90 16.18 -20.40
C ASN A 184 -3.12 16.18 -21.35
N TYR A 185 -3.29 15.14 -22.18
CA TYR A 185 -4.40 14.94 -23.10
C TYR A 185 -5.31 13.76 -22.68
N SER A 186 -5.05 13.16 -21.51
CA SER A 186 -5.77 11.98 -21.00
C SER A 186 -7.08 12.33 -20.27
N SER A 187 -7.82 13.34 -20.73
CA SER A 187 -9.12 13.71 -20.14
C SER A 187 -10.28 12.93 -20.77
N ARG A 188 -11.41 12.83 -20.04
CA ARG A 188 -12.62 12.12 -20.51
C ARG A 188 -13.19 12.74 -21.80
N ASP A 189 -13.15 14.07 -21.93
CA ASP A 189 -13.64 14.77 -23.14
C ASP A 189 -12.74 14.50 -24.36
N GLN A 190 -11.42 14.40 -24.16
CA GLN A 190 -10.49 14.02 -25.21
C GLN A 190 -10.64 12.54 -25.59
N TYR A 191 -10.96 11.66 -24.64
CA TYR A 191 -11.30 10.26 -24.93
C TYR A 191 -12.50 10.13 -25.87
N GLU A 192 -13.62 10.81 -25.60
CA GLU A 192 -14.81 10.72 -26.46
C GLU A 192 -14.51 11.18 -27.90
N LYS A 193 -13.69 12.24 -28.06
CA LYS A 193 -13.19 12.67 -29.37
C LYS A 193 -12.29 11.63 -30.03
N MET A 194 -11.26 11.14 -29.34
CA MET A 194 -10.32 10.14 -29.87
C MET A 194 -10.98 8.81 -30.22
N PHE A 195 -12.04 8.44 -29.48
CA PHE A 195 -12.85 7.27 -29.77
C PHE A 195 -13.64 7.45 -31.08
N ALA A 196 -14.43 8.52 -31.19
CA ALA A 196 -15.22 8.82 -32.40
C ALA A 196 -14.36 9.05 -33.65
N LEU A 197 -13.15 9.61 -33.48
CA LEU A 197 -12.13 9.74 -34.53
C LEU A 197 -11.52 8.40 -34.97
N GLY A 198 -11.79 7.29 -34.28
CA GLY A 198 -11.25 5.97 -34.57
C GLY A 198 -9.74 5.84 -34.33
N VAL A 199 -9.19 6.61 -33.37
CA VAL A 199 -7.76 6.61 -33.01
C VAL A 199 -7.47 6.08 -31.61
N SER A 200 -8.49 5.89 -30.77
CA SER A 200 -8.36 5.23 -29.47
C SER A 200 -9.60 4.43 -29.07
N MET A 201 -9.51 3.65 -28.00
CA MET A 201 -10.63 2.96 -27.35
C MET A 201 -10.33 2.70 -25.88
N TYR A 202 -11.36 2.46 -25.07
CA TYR A 202 -11.20 2.11 -23.67
C TYR A 202 -11.27 0.59 -23.48
N GLY A 203 -10.13 -0.03 -23.15
CA GLY A 203 -10.03 -1.49 -22.96
C GLY A 203 -10.51 -2.00 -21.61
N GLN A 204 -10.94 -1.11 -20.69
CA GLN A 204 -11.20 -1.43 -19.28
C GLN A 204 -9.98 -2.17 -18.68
N MET A 205 -10.20 -3.25 -17.93
CA MET A 205 -9.18 -4.23 -17.56
C MET A 205 -9.22 -5.37 -18.56
N THR A 206 -10.21 -6.27 -18.50
CA THR A 206 -10.18 -7.56 -19.20
C THR A 206 -10.96 -7.64 -20.52
N ALA A 207 -11.57 -6.53 -20.95
CA ALA A 207 -12.30 -6.42 -22.22
C ALA A 207 -11.33 -6.32 -23.42
N GLY A 208 -10.43 -5.33 -23.40
CA GLY A 208 -9.46 -5.08 -24.47
C GLY A 208 -8.22 -5.97 -24.45
N SER A 209 -8.04 -6.76 -23.38
CA SER A 209 -6.94 -7.73 -23.22
C SER A 209 -7.39 -9.19 -23.35
N TYR A 210 -8.65 -9.40 -23.76
CA TYR A 210 -9.20 -10.71 -24.12
C TYR A 210 -9.12 -11.75 -22.97
N CYS A 211 -9.56 -11.39 -21.76
CA CYS A 211 -9.55 -12.32 -20.62
C CYS A 211 -10.74 -12.19 -19.65
N TYR A 212 -11.88 -11.67 -20.12
CA TYR A 212 -13.11 -11.64 -19.33
C TYR A 212 -13.79 -13.02 -19.36
N ILE A 213 -14.22 -13.49 -18.18
CA ILE A 213 -14.74 -14.85 -17.95
C ILE A 213 -16.16 -14.82 -17.37
N GLY A 214 -16.91 -13.79 -17.72
CA GLY A 214 -18.20 -13.49 -17.11
C GLY A 214 -18.07 -13.02 -15.64
N PRO A 215 -19.17 -13.10 -14.87
CA PRO A 215 -19.30 -12.39 -13.60
C PRO A 215 -18.61 -13.06 -12.40
N GLN A 216 -18.19 -14.32 -12.53
CA GLN A 216 -17.65 -15.12 -11.41
C GLN A 216 -16.46 -14.47 -10.70
N GLY A 217 -15.64 -13.69 -11.41
CA GLY A 217 -14.52 -12.95 -10.80
C GLY A 217 -14.95 -11.83 -9.85
N ILE A 218 -16.08 -11.19 -10.12
CA ILE A 218 -16.64 -10.18 -9.21
C ILE A 218 -17.30 -10.87 -8.02
N VAL A 219 -18.02 -11.98 -8.22
CA VAL A 219 -18.62 -12.76 -7.11
C VAL A 219 -17.53 -13.22 -6.14
N HIS A 220 -16.41 -13.72 -6.67
CA HIS A 220 -15.25 -14.12 -5.87
C HIS A 220 -14.63 -12.94 -5.10
N GLY A 221 -14.28 -11.85 -5.79
CA GLY A 221 -13.65 -10.67 -5.17
C GLY A 221 -14.53 -10.03 -4.09
N THR A 222 -15.86 -10.00 -4.29
CA THR A 222 -16.79 -9.49 -3.28
C THR A 222 -17.00 -10.45 -2.11
N MET A 223 -16.99 -11.77 -2.35
CA MET A 223 -17.03 -12.76 -1.26
C MET A 223 -15.81 -12.61 -0.34
N LEU A 224 -14.60 -12.48 -0.90
CA LEU A 224 -13.38 -12.19 -0.12
C LEU A 224 -13.43 -10.83 0.58
N THR A 225 -13.92 -9.78 -0.09
CA THR A 225 -14.00 -8.43 0.50
C THR A 225 -14.94 -8.41 1.71
N VAL A 226 -16.12 -9.03 1.60
CA VAL A 226 -17.11 -9.11 2.68
C VAL A 226 -16.62 -9.97 3.86
N LEU A 227 -15.96 -11.11 3.61
CA LEU A 227 -15.36 -11.93 4.69
C LEU A 227 -14.25 -11.18 5.44
N ASN A 228 -13.34 -10.51 4.71
CA ASN A 228 -12.25 -9.74 5.35
C ASN A 228 -12.76 -8.47 6.04
N ALA A 229 -13.85 -7.85 5.57
CA ALA A 229 -14.56 -6.80 6.31
C ALA A 229 -15.16 -7.33 7.63
N GLY A 230 -15.76 -8.52 7.61
CA GLY A 230 -16.26 -9.22 8.80
C GLY A 230 -15.18 -9.39 9.87
N ARG A 231 -14.04 -9.97 9.48
CA ARG A 231 -12.88 -10.12 10.37
C ARG A 231 -12.36 -8.79 10.90
N ARG A 232 -12.15 -7.80 10.01
CA ARG A 232 -11.46 -6.54 10.36
C ARG A 232 -12.31 -5.57 11.18
N TYR A 233 -13.64 -5.54 10.99
CA TYR A 233 -14.52 -4.52 11.57
C TYR A 233 -15.60 -5.07 12.50
N LEU A 234 -16.02 -6.32 12.32
CA LEU A 234 -16.98 -7.00 13.20
C LEU A 234 -16.32 -8.03 14.13
N GLY A 235 -15.01 -8.22 14.01
CA GLY A 235 -14.22 -9.17 14.80
C GLY A 235 -14.62 -10.64 14.61
N THR A 236 -15.17 -11.01 13.45
CA THR A 236 -15.75 -12.35 13.26
C THR A 236 -15.64 -12.91 11.84
N ASP A 237 -15.40 -14.23 11.76
CA ASP A 237 -15.50 -15.04 10.53
C ASP A 237 -16.92 -15.56 10.25
N ASP A 238 -17.85 -15.45 11.21
CA ASP A 238 -19.24 -15.91 11.05
C ASP A 238 -20.19 -14.73 10.83
N LEU A 239 -20.52 -14.49 9.55
CA LEU A 239 -21.42 -13.41 9.15
C LEU A 239 -22.92 -13.78 9.20
N ARG A 240 -23.30 -14.95 9.74
CA ARG A 240 -24.70 -15.36 9.81
C ARG A 240 -25.51 -14.46 10.75
N GLY A 241 -26.44 -13.70 10.18
CA GLY A 241 -27.19 -12.66 10.88
C GLY A 241 -26.50 -11.29 10.94
N ARG A 242 -25.43 -11.08 10.16
CA ARG A 242 -24.87 -9.75 9.86
C ARG A 242 -25.48 -9.20 8.58
N VAL A 243 -25.73 -7.90 8.54
CA VAL A 243 -26.42 -7.22 7.43
C VAL A 243 -25.43 -6.35 6.65
N PHE A 244 -25.32 -6.60 5.35
CA PHE A 244 -24.52 -5.85 4.38
C PHE A 244 -25.44 -5.10 3.41
N VAL A 245 -25.38 -3.77 3.40
CA VAL A 245 -26.18 -2.90 2.52
C VAL A 245 -25.31 -2.30 1.43
N THR A 246 -25.76 -2.39 0.18
CA THR A 246 -25.05 -1.85 -0.99
C THR A 246 -26.01 -1.52 -2.14
N SER A 247 -25.47 -1.11 -3.29
CA SER A 247 -26.20 -0.61 -4.45
C SER A 247 -25.74 -1.22 -5.78
N GLY A 248 -26.67 -1.24 -6.75
CA GLY A 248 -26.45 -1.65 -8.12
C GLY A 248 -26.54 -3.16 -8.33
N LEU A 249 -27.32 -3.56 -9.34
CA LEU A 249 -27.47 -4.94 -9.81
C LEU A 249 -27.03 -5.13 -11.28
N GLY A 250 -26.41 -4.09 -11.86
CA GLY A 250 -25.81 -4.06 -13.20
C GLY A 250 -24.67 -5.07 -13.41
N GLY A 251 -23.94 -4.91 -14.53
CA GLY A 251 -23.03 -5.95 -15.07
C GLY A 251 -22.09 -6.59 -14.05
N MET A 252 -21.34 -5.76 -13.31
CA MET A 252 -20.47 -6.21 -12.20
C MET A 252 -21.23 -6.24 -10.86
N SER A 253 -21.94 -5.18 -10.50
CA SER A 253 -22.52 -4.99 -9.15
C SER A 253 -23.64 -5.97 -8.77
N GLY A 254 -24.30 -6.60 -9.75
CA GLY A 254 -25.19 -7.73 -9.51
C GLY A 254 -24.52 -8.92 -8.79
N ALA A 255 -23.20 -9.07 -8.89
CA ALA A 255 -22.45 -10.12 -8.21
C ALA A 255 -22.52 -10.02 -6.67
N GLN A 256 -22.72 -8.82 -6.12
CA GLN A 256 -22.80 -8.57 -4.67
C GLN A 256 -23.90 -9.41 -4.01
N ALA A 257 -25.04 -9.58 -4.69
CA ALA A 257 -26.15 -10.41 -4.23
C ALA A 257 -25.73 -11.87 -4.01
N LYS A 258 -24.98 -12.47 -4.94
CA LYS A 258 -24.49 -13.84 -4.78
C LYS A 258 -23.36 -13.93 -3.76
N ALA A 259 -22.45 -12.96 -3.77
CA ALA A 259 -21.29 -12.91 -2.87
C ALA A 259 -21.70 -12.85 -1.39
N ALA A 260 -22.72 -12.05 -1.05
CA ALA A 260 -23.28 -11.97 0.31
C ALA A 260 -23.74 -13.34 0.84
N VAL A 261 -24.51 -14.07 0.03
CA VAL A 261 -25.02 -15.41 0.38
C VAL A 261 -23.90 -16.44 0.52
N ILE A 262 -22.86 -16.38 -0.33
CA ILE A 262 -21.69 -17.29 -0.26
C ILE A 262 -20.81 -16.99 0.96
N ALA A 263 -20.64 -15.71 1.32
CA ALA A 263 -19.97 -15.31 2.56
C ALA A 263 -20.78 -15.77 3.80
N GLY A 264 -22.11 -15.72 3.71
CA GLY A 264 -23.05 -16.19 4.73
C GLY A 264 -23.85 -15.07 5.41
N CYS A 265 -23.86 -13.86 4.84
CA CYS A 265 -24.54 -12.69 5.41
C CYS A 265 -25.92 -12.42 4.78
N VAL A 266 -26.61 -11.42 5.31
CA VAL A 266 -27.81 -10.83 4.72
C VAL A 266 -27.38 -9.67 3.83
N GLY A 267 -27.38 -9.87 2.51
CA GLY A 267 -27.12 -8.82 1.53
C GLY A 267 -28.41 -8.10 1.13
N VAL A 268 -28.43 -6.77 1.28
CA VAL A 268 -29.52 -5.90 0.82
C VAL A 268 -28.98 -4.99 -0.27
N ILE A 269 -29.56 -5.06 -1.47
CA ILE A 269 -29.03 -4.35 -2.65
C ILE A 269 -30.14 -3.48 -3.26
N ALA A 270 -29.93 -2.17 -3.24
CA ALA A 270 -30.82 -1.20 -3.88
C ALA A 270 -30.50 -1.07 -5.38
N GLU A 271 -31.53 -1.06 -6.22
CA GLU A 271 -31.44 -0.83 -7.66
C GLU A 271 -32.67 -0.05 -8.15
N VAL A 272 -32.44 0.93 -9.03
CA VAL A 272 -33.46 1.85 -9.56
C VAL A 272 -34.04 1.40 -10.90
N ASP A 273 -33.33 0.51 -11.61
CA ASP A 273 -33.78 -0.10 -12.86
C ASP A 273 -34.34 -1.51 -12.59
N GLU A 274 -35.62 -1.72 -12.91
CA GLU A 274 -36.28 -3.01 -12.76
C GLU A 274 -35.64 -4.11 -13.63
N ALA A 275 -35.07 -3.75 -14.80
CA ALA A 275 -34.51 -4.71 -15.75
C ALA A 275 -33.32 -5.54 -15.20
N PRO A 276 -32.22 -4.95 -14.68
CA PRO A 276 -31.15 -5.69 -14.02
C PRO A 276 -31.63 -6.40 -12.76
N LEU A 277 -32.51 -5.78 -11.96
CA LEU A 277 -33.03 -6.40 -10.73
C LEU A 277 -33.79 -7.70 -11.03
N ILE A 278 -34.74 -7.68 -11.95
CA ILE A 278 -35.49 -8.87 -12.40
C ILE A 278 -34.56 -9.88 -13.10
N LYS A 279 -33.53 -9.42 -13.83
CA LYS A 279 -32.50 -10.30 -14.41
C LYS A 279 -31.72 -11.05 -13.33
N ARG A 280 -31.30 -10.40 -12.24
CA ARG A 280 -30.56 -11.06 -11.13
C ARG A 280 -31.45 -12.00 -10.30
N HIS A 281 -32.74 -11.70 -10.19
CA HIS A 281 -33.70 -12.61 -9.57
C HIS A 281 -33.91 -13.88 -10.42
N LYS A 282 -34.17 -13.74 -11.73
CA LYS A 282 -34.28 -14.87 -12.68
C LYS A 282 -33.00 -15.71 -12.79
N GLN A 283 -31.83 -15.14 -12.49
CA GLN A 283 -30.55 -15.85 -12.42
C GLN A 283 -30.30 -16.59 -11.10
N GLY A 284 -31.20 -16.51 -10.10
CA GLY A 284 -30.99 -17.12 -8.79
C GLY A 284 -29.80 -16.53 -8.02
N TRP A 285 -29.47 -15.25 -8.27
CA TRP A 285 -28.46 -14.49 -7.52
C TRP A 285 -29.12 -13.61 -6.46
N LEU A 286 -30.28 -13.05 -6.79
CA LEU A 286 -31.14 -12.27 -5.92
C LEU A 286 -32.30 -13.19 -5.50
N MET A 287 -32.36 -13.53 -4.21
CA MET A 287 -33.33 -14.51 -3.71
C MET A 287 -34.73 -13.91 -3.56
N GLU A 288 -34.82 -12.67 -3.07
CA GLU A 288 -36.07 -11.97 -2.81
C GLU A 288 -36.05 -10.54 -3.38
N VAL A 289 -37.23 -9.97 -3.61
CA VAL A 289 -37.42 -8.62 -4.16
C VAL A 289 -38.56 -7.92 -3.41
N THR A 290 -38.38 -6.63 -3.09
CA THR A 290 -39.48 -5.74 -2.68
C THR A 290 -39.28 -4.31 -3.21
N SER A 291 -40.37 -3.60 -3.46
CA SER A 291 -40.40 -2.15 -3.70
C SER A 291 -40.84 -1.35 -2.46
N SER A 292 -41.12 -2.03 -1.34
CA SER A 292 -41.55 -1.39 -0.09
C SER A 292 -40.40 -1.35 0.93
N LEU A 293 -40.04 -0.14 1.33
CA LEU A 293 -39.04 0.10 2.38
C LEU A 293 -39.42 -0.56 3.72
N ASP A 294 -40.70 -0.54 4.11
CA ASP A 294 -41.13 -1.15 5.36
C ASP A 294 -41.14 -2.68 5.31
N GLN A 295 -41.43 -3.27 4.14
CA GLN A 295 -41.21 -4.72 3.94
C GLN A 295 -39.71 -5.06 3.98
N CYS A 296 -38.85 -4.22 3.39
CA CYS A 296 -37.40 -4.41 3.43
C CYS A 296 -36.87 -4.39 4.87
N ILE A 297 -37.23 -3.37 5.65
CA ILE A 297 -36.90 -3.24 7.08
C ILE A 297 -37.45 -4.39 7.92
N LYS A 298 -38.71 -4.82 7.69
CA LYS A 298 -39.29 -6.01 8.34
C LYS A 298 -38.49 -7.27 8.01
N ARG A 299 -38.14 -7.46 6.74
CA ARG A 299 -37.44 -8.66 6.27
C ARG A 299 -36.02 -8.74 6.82
N ILE A 300 -35.29 -7.62 6.88
CA ILE A 300 -33.97 -7.51 7.51
C ILE A 300 -34.04 -8.03 8.95
N ARG A 301 -34.99 -7.55 9.77
CA ARG A 301 -35.18 -8.01 11.17
C ARG A 301 -35.43 -9.52 11.26
N GLU A 302 -36.28 -10.07 10.40
CA GLU A 302 -36.56 -11.51 10.35
C GLU A 302 -35.30 -12.35 10.10
N VAL A 303 -34.57 -12.09 9.00
CA VAL A 303 -33.42 -12.93 8.64
C VAL A 303 -32.17 -12.67 9.51
N ARG A 304 -32.07 -11.48 10.11
CA ARG A 304 -31.09 -11.20 11.17
C ARG A 304 -31.33 -12.10 12.38
N SER A 305 -32.59 -12.22 12.82
CA SER A 305 -33.00 -13.08 13.93
C SER A 305 -32.83 -14.57 13.61
N SER A 306 -33.26 -15.03 12.44
CA SER A 306 -33.13 -16.43 12.02
C SER A 306 -31.72 -16.81 11.51
N LYS A 307 -30.76 -15.88 11.54
CA LYS A 307 -29.37 -16.04 11.07
C LYS A 307 -29.25 -16.68 9.67
N THR A 308 -30.23 -16.42 8.82
CA THR A 308 -30.36 -17.07 7.49
C THR A 308 -29.71 -16.19 6.43
N PRO A 309 -28.73 -16.69 5.64
CA PRO A 309 -28.18 -15.95 4.51
C PRO A 309 -29.27 -15.63 3.48
N LEU A 310 -29.33 -14.38 3.02
CA LEU A 310 -30.34 -13.90 2.08
C LEU A 310 -29.72 -12.85 1.15
N SER A 311 -30.16 -12.80 -0.11
CA SER A 311 -29.97 -11.64 -0.99
C SER A 311 -31.32 -11.00 -1.33
N LEU A 312 -31.56 -9.81 -0.78
CA LEU A 312 -32.79 -9.04 -0.91
C LEU A 312 -32.57 -7.84 -1.84
N GLY A 313 -33.33 -7.78 -2.93
CA GLY A 313 -33.38 -6.63 -3.82
C GLY A 313 -34.39 -5.60 -3.34
N TYR A 314 -33.96 -4.35 -3.18
CA TYR A 314 -34.86 -3.21 -3.05
C TYR A 314 -34.98 -2.50 -4.40
N HIS A 315 -36.18 -2.50 -4.99
CA HIS A 315 -36.47 -1.71 -6.18
C HIS A 315 -36.79 -0.27 -5.74
N GLY A 316 -35.80 0.62 -5.87
CA GLY A 316 -35.82 2.00 -5.40
C GLY A 316 -34.41 2.57 -5.23
N ASN A 317 -34.29 3.82 -4.77
CA ASN A 317 -32.99 4.48 -4.67
C ASN A 317 -32.21 4.04 -3.42
N ILE A 318 -30.89 3.91 -3.55
CA ILE A 318 -29.99 3.62 -2.42
C ILE A 318 -30.06 4.71 -1.34
N VAL A 319 -30.30 5.97 -1.71
CA VAL A 319 -30.42 7.07 -0.75
C VAL A 319 -31.68 6.93 0.10
N ASP A 320 -32.81 6.54 -0.48
CA ASP A 320 -34.04 6.28 0.29
C ASP A 320 -33.84 5.13 1.29
N LEU A 321 -33.09 4.09 0.91
CA LEU A 321 -32.77 2.98 1.81
C LEU A 321 -31.85 3.42 2.96
N TRP A 322 -30.82 4.22 2.69
CA TRP A 322 -29.93 4.76 3.74
C TRP A 322 -30.67 5.69 4.71
N GLU A 323 -31.49 6.62 4.19
CA GLU A 323 -32.30 7.51 5.02
C GLU A 323 -33.38 6.74 5.80
N ARG A 324 -33.96 5.67 5.24
CA ARG A 324 -34.90 4.77 5.93
C ARG A 324 -34.24 3.99 7.07
N LEU A 325 -33.01 3.50 6.87
CA LEU A 325 -32.22 2.78 7.89
C LEU A 325 -31.84 3.72 9.03
N LEU A 326 -31.39 4.94 8.70
CA LEU A 326 -31.15 6.00 9.68
C LEU A 326 -32.42 6.31 10.49
N LEU A 327 -33.57 6.42 9.82
CA LEU A 327 -34.84 6.71 10.49
C LEU A 327 -35.29 5.59 11.45
N GLU A 328 -35.00 4.31 11.19
CA GLU A 328 -35.20 3.28 12.23
C GLU A 328 -34.26 3.47 13.40
N PHE A 329 -32.98 3.74 13.16
CA PHE A 329 -31.99 3.96 14.23
C PHE A 329 -32.36 5.15 15.12
N GLU A 330 -32.67 6.32 14.53
CA GLU A 330 -33.09 7.53 15.26
C GLU A 330 -34.42 7.33 16.03
N ARG A 331 -35.29 6.43 15.55
CA ARG A 331 -36.60 6.12 16.17
C ARG A 331 -36.56 5.02 17.24
N THR A 332 -35.57 4.12 17.21
CA THR A 332 -35.58 2.89 18.03
C THR A 332 -34.26 2.55 18.73
N GLY A 333 -33.15 3.19 18.35
CA GLY A 333 -31.80 2.79 18.73
C GLY A 333 -31.30 1.51 18.04
N GLU A 334 -32.11 0.83 17.22
CA GLU A 334 -31.72 -0.42 16.56
C GLU A 334 -30.88 -0.14 15.30
N LEU A 335 -29.56 -0.34 15.40
CA LEU A 335 -28.69 -0.34 14.22
C LEU A 335 -28.92 -1.62 13.40
N LEU A 336 -29.67 -1.50 12.30
CA LEU A 336 -30.08 -2.61 11.42
C LEU A 336 -29.03 -3.05 10.38
N VAL A 337 -27.92 -2.31 10.26
CA VAL A 337 -26.87 -2.53 9.25
C VAL A 337 -25.50 -2.63 9.94
N ASP A 338 -24.77 -3.71 9.68
CA ASP A 338 -23.44 -3.94 10.23
C ASP A 338 -22.35 -3.42 9.26
N LEU A 339 -22.56 -3.62 7.95
CA LEU A 339 -21.62 -3.31 6.87
C LEU A 339 -22.31 -2.52 5.74
N GLY A 340 -21.62 -1.53 5.17
CA GLY A 340 -22.12 -0.68 4.09
C GLY A 340 -21.11 -0.46 2.96
N SER A 341 -21.60 -0.38 1.72
CA SER A 341 -20.81 0.07 0.57
C SER A 341 -21.69 0.67 -0.54
N ASP A 342 -21.09 1.00 -1.68
CA ASP A 342 -21.78 1.45 -2.89
C ASP A 342 -21.08 0.87 -4.14
N GLN A 343 -21.84 0.38 -5.11
CA GLN A 343 -21.32 -0.06 -6.40
C GLN A 343 -22.17 0.44 -7.59
N THR A 344 -22.67 1.68 -7.48
CA THR A 344 -23.14 2.48 -8.62
C THR A 344 -21.96 2.85 -9.56
N SER A 345 -22.24 3.38 -10.75
CA SER A 345 -21.21 3.64 -11.76
C SER A 345 -20.69 5.09 -11.71
N LEU A 346 -20.12 5.51 -10.57
CA LEU A 346 -19.59 6.88 -10.40
C LEU A 346 -18.32 7.20 -11.22
N HIS A 347 -17.73 6.22 -11.91
CA HIS A 347 -16.78 6.49 -13.00
C HIS A 347 -17.43 7.25 -14.18
N ASN A 348 -18.77 7.26 -14.28
CA ASN A 348 -19.54 7.98 -15.29
C ASN A 348 -20.89 8.53 -14.71
N PRO A 349 -20.85 9.45 -13.74
CA PRO A 349 -21.98 9.75 -12.87
C PRO A 349 -23.11 10.54 -13.56
N PHE A 350 -22.83 11.14 -14.71
CA PHE A 350 -23.74 12.06 -15.40
C PHE A 350 -24.39 11.49 -16.67
N ASN A 351 -23.96 10.32 -17.13
CA ASN A 351 -24.51 9.65 -18.33
C ASN A 351 -25.08 8.27 -17.94
N GLY A 352 -26.03 8.26 -17.01
CA GLY A 352 -26.75 7.05 -16.57
C GLY A 352 -25.99 6.14 -15.60
N GLY A 353 -24.82 6.56 -15.08
CA GLY A 353 -24.09 5.79 -14.08
C GLY A 353 -24.61 5.92 -12.64
N TYR A 354 -25.37 6.98 -12.35
CA TYR A 354 -26.04 7.22 -11.07
C TYR A 354 -27.36 7.96 -11.30
N TYR A 355 -28.35 7.70 -10.44
CA TYR A 355 -29.70 8.23 -10.57
C TYR A 355 -30.07 9.03 -9.32
N PRO A 356 -30.44 10.32 -9.46
CA PRO A 356 -30.67 11.18 -8.32
C PRO A 356 -32.00 10.87 -7.63
N VAL A 357 -31.98 10.74 -6.31
CA VAL A 357 -33.13 10.33 -5.48
C VAL A 357 -34.46 11.08 -5.69
N PRO A 358 -34.56 12.39 -6.00
CA PRO A 358 -35.87 13.03 -6.20
C PRO A 358 -36.55 12.70 -7.56
N LEU A 359 -35.97 11.84 -8.41
CA LEU A 359 -36.50 11.49 -9.73
C LEU A 359 -36.70 9.97 -9.86
N SER A 360 -37.79 9.56 -10.52
CA SER A 360 -37.90 8.16 -10.99
C SER A 360 -36.89 7.87 -12.10
N PHE A 361 -36.53 6.61 -12.30
CA PHE A 361 -35.61 6.17 -13.36
C PHE A 361 -35.98 6.72 -14.75
N HIS A 362 -37.27 6.74 -15.09
CA HIS A 362 -37.77 7.32 -16.34
C HIS A 362 -37.58 8.85 -16.41
N GLN A 363 -37.94 9.57 -15.35
CA GLN A 363 -37.75 11.04 -15.28
C GLN A 363 -36.28 11.44 -15.33
N ALA A 364 -35.41 10.66 -14.67
CA ALA A 364 -33.97 10.83 -14.67
C ALA A 364 -33.38 10.64 -16.09
N ASN A 365 -33.78 9.58 -16.80
CA ASN A 365 -33.35 9.34 -18.18
C ASN A 365 -33.83 10.43 -19.15
N GLN A 366 -35.06 10.93 -18.99
CA GLN A 366 -35.52 12.10 -19.75
C GLN A 366 -34.67 13.34 -19.44
N LEU A 367 -34.52 13.70 -18.17
CA LEU A 367 -33.79 14.89 -17.74
C LEU A 367 -32.32 14.89 -18.17
N MET A 368 -31.67 13.73 -18.13
CA MET A 368 -30.28 13.52 -18.55
C MET A 368 -30.02 13.95 -20.00
N SER A 369 -31.03 13.86 -20.87
CA SER A 369 -30.96 14.30 -22.27
C SER A 369 -31.54 15.70 -22.50
N SER A 370 -32.63 16.08 -21.81
CA SER A 370 -33.29 17.37 -22.03
C SER A 370 -32.63 18.55 -21.30
N ASP A 371 -32.03 18.31 -20.13
CA ASP A 371 -31.34 19.30 -19.31
C ASP A 371 -30.18 18.63 -18.52
N PRO A 372 -29.05 18.37 -19.19
CA PRO A 372 -27.89 17.73 -18.56
C PRO A 372 -27.31 18.54 -17.39
N ALA A 373 -27.52 19.87 -17.38
CA ALA A 373 -27.02 20.75 -16.32
C ALA A 373 -27.81 20.56 -15.02
N ARG A 374 -29.14 20.50 -15.09
CA ARG A 374 -30.00 20.18 -13.95
C ARG A 374 -29.85 18.73 -13.51
N PHE A 375 -29.65 17.79 -14.45
CA PHE A 375 -29.33 16.40 -14.09
C PHE A 375 -28.05 16.31 -13.24
N ARG A 376 -26.95 16.95 -13.68
CA ARG A 376 -25.68 17.04 -12.94
C ARG A 376 -25.88 17.61 -11.52
N SER A 377 -26.65 18.69 -11.39
CA SER A 377 -26.97 19.29 -10.08
C SER A 377 -27.78 18.38 -9.17
N SER A 378 -28.77 17.66 -9.71
CA SER A 378 -29.57 16.68 -8.96
C SER A 378 -28.73 15.48 -8.49
N VAL A 379 -27.80 15.00 -9.32
CA VAL A 379 -26.84 13.94 -8.94
C VAL A 379 -25.96 14.40 -7.77
N LYS A 380 -25.38 15.62 -7.84
CA LYS A 380 -24.55 16.16 -6.77
C LYS A 380 -25.28 16.26 -5.42
N GLU A 381 -26.54 16.72 -5.41
CA GLU A 381 -27.32 16.79 -4.16
C GLU A 381 -27.68 15.41 -3.60
N SER A 382 -28.01 14.45 -4.47
CA SER A 382 -28.27 13.06 -4.07
C SER A 382 -27.04 12.42 -3.41
N LEU A 383 -25.83 12.69 -3.90
CA LEU A 383 -24.59 12.21 -3.28
C LEU A 383 -24.34 12.83 -1.89
N ARG A 384 -24.65 14.11 -1.69
CA ARG A 384 -24.57 14.75 -0.36
C ARG A 384 -25.54 14.11 0.64
N ARG A 385 -26.78 13.82 0.21
CA ARG A 385 -27.77 13.10 1.03
C ARG A 385 -27.29 11.69 1.39
N GLN A 386 -26.76 10.95 0.41
CA GLN A 386 -26.21 9.61 0.62
C GLN A 386 -25.11 9.60 1.68
N ILE A 387 -24.13 10.51 1.55
CA ILE A 387 -23.04 10.66 2.53
C ILE A 387 -23.56 11.11 3.90
N ARG A 388 -24.53 12.03 3.99
CA ARG A 388 -25.08 12.48 5.29
C ARG A 388 -25.72 11.32 6.08
N ALA A 389 -26.43 10.42 5.39
CA ALA A 389 -27.01 9.24 6.01
C ALA A 389 -25.94 8.20 6.42
N ILE A 390 -24.94 7.96 5.55
CA ILE A 390 -23.79 7.08 5.84
C ILE A 390 -22.97 7.60 7.03
N ASN A 391 -22.71 8.92 7.10
CA ASN A 391 -22.01 9.58 8.20
C ASN A 391 -22.67 9.27 9.55
N LYS A 392 -23.96 9.56 9.68
CA LYS A 392 -24.72 9.29 10.91
C LYS A 392 -24.77 7.80 11.28
N LEU A 393 -24.98 6.91 10.31
CA LEU A 393 -25.01 5.46 10.56
C LEU A 393 -23.63 4.91 10.94
N ALA A 394 -22.55 5.47 10.40
CA ALA A 394 -21.18 5.08 10.75
C ALA A 394 -20.80 5.57 12.16
N ASP A 395 -21.20 6.78 12.53
CA ASP A 395 -21.01 7.31 13.89
C ASP A 395 -21.84 6.52 14.93
N ALA A 396 -22.90 5.82 14.49
CA ALA A 396 -23.66 4.85 15.28
C ALA A 396 -23.02 3.43 15.33
N GLY A 397 -21.93 3.17 14.61
CA GLY A 397 -21.18 1.91 14.65
C GLY A 397 -21.26 1.03 13.39
N MET A 398 -21.92 1.46 12.31
CA MET A 398 -21.85 0.78 11.01
C MET A 398 -20.46 0.98 10.39
N PHE A 399 -19.88 -0.05 9.76
CA PHE A 399 -18.67 0.16 8.95
C PHE A 399 -18.97 0.36 7.46
N PHE A 400 -18.45 1.44 6.85
CA PHE A 400 -18.61 1.75 5.41
C PHE A 400 -17.27 1.80 4.66
N TRP A 401 -17.26 1.37 3.38
CA TRP A 401 -16.11 1.50 2.47
C TRP A 401 -16.52 1.80 1.02
N ASP A 402 -15.62 2.43 0.25
CA ASP A 402 -15.77 2.64 -1.22
C ASP A 402 -15.37 1.38 -1.99
N TYR A 403 -16.22 0.92 -2.92
CA TYR A 403 -15.97 -0.31 -3.70
C TYR A 403 -15.03 -0.10 -4.91
N GLY A 404 -14.26 0.99 -4.93
CA GLY A 404 -13.39 1.37 -6.04
C GLY A 404 -14.16 1.72 -7.31
N ASN A 405 -15.34 2.34 -7.14
CA ASN A 405 -16.23 2.84 -8.19
C ASN A 405 -16.17 4.37 -8.36
N ALA A 406 -15.28 5.05 -7.61
CA ALA A 406 -15.15 6.50 -7.48
C ALA A 406 -16.28 7.19 -6.68
N PHE A 407 -16.95 6.47 -5.77
CA PHE A 407 -18.03 7.01 -4.94
C PHE A 407 -17.58 8.21 -4.10
N LEU A 408 -16.53 8.06 -3.30
CA LEU A 408 -16.01 9.13 -2.42
C LEU A 408 -15.37 10.28 -3.22
N LEU A 409 -14.76 9.98 -4.36
CA LEU A 409 -14.14 10.97 -5.24
C LEU A 409 -15.18 11.91 -5.87
N GLU A 410 -16.26 11.37 -6.44
CA GLU A 410 -17.34 12.20 -6.98
C GLU A 410 -18.20 12.84 -5.88
N ALA A 411 -18.30 12.23 -4.69
CA ALA A 411 -18.90 12.86 -3.51
C ALA A 411 -18.09 14.09 -3.03
N LYS A 412 -16.75 14.01 -3.03
CA LYS A 412 -15.86 15.18 -2.83
C LYS A 412 -16.05 16.23 -3.93
N ARG A 413 -16.10 15.82 -5.20
CA ARG A 413 -16.43 16.70 -6.36
C ARG A 413 -17.86 17.29 -6.31
N ALA A 414 -18.74 16.75 -5.46
CA ALA A 414 -20.07 17.29 -5.16
C ALA A 414 -20.11 18.23 -3.94
N GLY A 415 -19.07 18.24 -3.09
CA GLY A 415 -19.07 18.95 -1.82
C GLY A 415 -19.86 18.21 -0.72
N ALA A 416 -19.64 16.91 -0.59
CA ALA A 416 -20.13 16.10 0.53
C ALA A 416 -19.05 15.93 1.62
N GLU A 417 -19.47 15.68 2.86
CA GLU A 417 -18.62 15.53 4.04
C GLU A 417 -17.86 14.17 4.05
N VAL A 418 -16.89 14.01 3.14
CA VAL A 418 -16.13 12.76 2.95
C VAL A 418 -14.64 12.86 3.28
N GLU A 419 -14.14 14.03 3.68
CA GLU A 419 -12.72 14.27 3.93
C GLU A 419 -12.31 13.94 5.37
N LYS A 420 -11.03 13.63 5.60
CA LYS A 420 -10.50 13.25 6.92
C LYS A 420 -9.33 14.13 7.40
N GLY A 421 -8.74 14.91 6.49
CA GLY A 421 -7.59 15.77 6.71
C GLY A 421 -7.24 16.49 5.40
N GLU A 422 -6.06 17.12 5.34
CA GLU A 422 -5.61 17.87 4.16
C GLU A 422 -5.08 16.97 3.02
N GLY A 423 -4.92 15.67 3.26
CA GLY A 423 -4.39 14.71 2.29
C GLY A 423 -5.28 14.56 1.05
N ALA A 424 -4.69 14.74 -0.14
CA ALA A 424 -5.44 14.73 -1.42
C ALA A 424 -6.22 13.43 -1.69
N THR A 425 -5.79 12.31 -1.12
CA THR A 425 -6.40 10.97 -1.21
C THR A 425 -7.09 10.52 0.09
N GLU A 426 -7.11 11.34 1.14
CA GLU A 426 -7.60 10.93 2.47
C GLU A 426 -9.09 11.20 2.68
N PHE A 427 -9.87 10.12 2.62
CA PHE A 427 -11.30 10.14 2.89
C PHE A 427 -11.63 9.61 4.30
N ARG A 428 -12.79 10.01 4.84
CA ARG A 428 -13.38 9.53 6.11
C ARG A 428 -13.54 8.01 6.11
N TYR A 429 -13.85 7.44 4.94
CA TYR A 429 -13.99 6.01 4.69
C TYR A 429 -12.88 5.52 3.78
N PRO A 430 -12.32 4.32 4.00
CA PRO A 430 -11.31 3.77 3.11
C PRO A 430 -11.92 3.25 1.81
N SER A 431 -11.09 3.09 0.78
CA SER A 431 -11.42 2.13 -0.29
C SER A 431 -11.29 0.70 0.24
N TYR A 432 -12.01 -0.25 -0.38
CA TYR A 432 -11.85 -1.67 -0.05
C TYR A 432 -10.40 -2.14 -0.25
N VAL A 433 -9.64 -1.54 -1.17
CA VAL A 433 -8.20 -1.86 -1.29
C VAL A 433 -7.42 -1.27 -0.12
N GLN A 434 -7.66 -0.02 0.26
CA GLN A 434 -6.85 0.68 1.26
C GLN A 434 -6.72 -0.08 2.59
N HIS A 435 -7.81 -0.71 3.06
CA HIS A 435 -7.82 -1.46 4.33
C HIS A 435 -8.17 -2.95 4.24
N ILE A 436 -8.74 -3.46 3.13
CA ILE A 436 -9.18 -4.86 3.05
C ILE A 436 -8.28 -5.66 2.09
N MET A 437 -8.24 -5.30 0.80
CA MET A 437 -7.56 -6.08 -0.24
C MET A 437 -6.09 -5.69 -0.46
N GLY A 438 -5.68 -4.48 -0.13
CA GLY A 438 -4.30 -3.99 -0.33
C GLY A 438 -3.27 -4.72 0.51
N ASP A 439 -3.68 -5.19 1.69
CA ASP A 439 -2.86 -6.03 2.57
C ASP A 439 -2.82 -7.51 2.14
N ILE A 440 -3.78 -7.94 1.31
CA ILE A 440 -3.82 -9.24 0.65
C ILE A 440 -2.90 -9.21 -0.59
N PHE A 441 -2.96 -8.12 -1.38
CA PHE A 441 -2.01 -7.84 -2.45
C PHE A 441 -0.56 -7.76 -1.94
N SER A 442 -0.32 -7.14 -0.79
CA SER A 442 1.03 -7.11 -0.19
C SER A 442 1.57 -8.49 0.23
N LEU A 443 0.72 -9.52 0.38
CA LEU A 443 1.14 -10.92 0.54
C LEU A 443 1.35 -11.65 -0.82
N GLY A 444 1.21 -10.93 -1.94
CA GLY A 444 1.22 -11.47 -3.30
C GLY A 444 -0.10 -12.08 -3.77
N PHE A 445 -1.12 -12.17 -2.89
CA PHE A 445 -2.41 -12.76 -3.24
C PHE A 445 -3.21 -11.84 -4.15
N GLY A 446 -3.66 -12.36 -5.28
CA GLY A 446 -4.48 -11.64 -6.23
C GLY A 446 -5.10 -12.58 -7.27
N PRO A 447 -5.93 -12.07 -8.20
CA PRO A 447 -6.74 -12.90 -9.09
C PRO A 447 -5.88 -13.81 -9.96
N PHE A 448 -6.19 -15.10 -9.94
CA PHE A 448 -5.63 -16.11 -10.81
C PHE A 448 -6.80 -16.84 -11.48
N ARG A 449 -6.92 -16.72 -12.81
CA ARG A 449 -8.02 -17.31 -13.59
C ARG A 449 -7.49 -18.21 -14.69
N TRP A 450 -8.31 -19.17 -15.08
CA TRP A 450 -8.01 -20.04 -16.21
C TRP A 450 -9.24 -20.39 -17.05
N VAL A 451 -8.99 -20.81 -18.29
CA VAL A 451 -10.01 -21.19 -19.28
C VAL A 451 -9.59 -22.49 -19.99
N CYS A 452 -10.42 -23.51 -19.88
CA CYS A 452 -10.25 -24.80 -20.55
C CYS A 452 -10.63 -24.67 -22.04
N THR A 453 -9.64 -24.73 -22.94
CA THR A 453 -9.86 -24.38 -24.35
C THR A 453 -10.57 -25.47 -25.17
N SER A 454 -10.83 -26.64 -24.56
CA SER A 454 -11.75 -27.66 -25.06
C SER A 454 -13.22 -27.21 -25.05
N GLY A 455 -13.60 -26.39 -24.06
CA GLY A 455 -15.00 -26.10 -23.77
C GLY A 455 -15.77 -27.24 -23.06
N ASP A 456 -15.11 -28.33 -22.62
CA ASP A 456 -15.76 -29.40 -21.83
C ASP A 456 -15.80 -29.04 -20.34
N PRO A 457 -16.97 -29.01 -19.67
CA PRO A 457 -17.08 -28.82 -18.21
C PRO A 457 -16.29 -29.83 -17.37
N LYS A 458 -15.95 -31.01 -17.90
CA LYS A 458 -15.11 -32.00 -17.21
C LYS A 458 -13.68 -31.52 -17.01
N ASP A 459 -13.09 -30.89 -18.01
CA ASP A 459 -11.75 -30.29 -17.89
C ASP A 459 -11.76 -29.23 -16.78
N LEU A 460 -12.84 -28.44 -16.71
CA LEU A 460 -13.01 -27.45 -15.66
C LEU A 460 -13.08 -28.11 -14.28
N ALA A 461 -13.89 -29.16 -14.10
CA ALA A 461 -13.97 -29.91 -12.85
C ALA A 461 -12.62 -30.54 -12.44
N VAL A 462 -11.88 -31.13 -13.38
CA VAL A 462 -10.53 -31.66 -13.13
C VAL A 462 -9.58 -30.54 -12.68
N THR A 463 -9.63 -29.36 -13.31
CA THR A 463 -8.81 -28.22 -12.88
C THR A 463 -9.24 -27.60 -11.56
N ASP A 464 -10.53 -27.63 -11.20
CA ASP A 464 -11.04 -27.21 -9.88
C ASP A 464 -10.47 -28.13 -8.78
N ASP A 465 -10.56 -29.45 -8.97
CA ASP A 465 -10.05 -30.47 -8.03
C ASP A 465 -8.51 -30.40 -7.89
N LEU A 466 -7.78 -30.16 -9.00
CA LEU A 466 -6.33 -29.94 -8.98
C LEU A 466 -5.97 -28.67 -8.21
N ALA A 467 -6.69 -27.56 -8.42
CA ALA A 467 -6.46 -26.31 -7.72
C ALA A 467 -6.69 -26.44 -6.21
N ALA A 468 -7.81 -27.06 -5.80
CA ALA A 468 -8.08 -27.38 -4.40
C ALA A 468 -6.97 -28.25 -3.78
N SER A 469 -6.60 -29.33 -4.47
CA SER A 469 -5.56 -30.27 -4.04
C SER A 469 -4.17 -29.64 -3.91
N VAL A 470 -3.86 -28.61 -4.71
CA VAL A 470 -2.60 -27.86 -4.65
C VAL A 470 -2.63 -26.88 -3.47
N LEU A 471 -3.69 -26.08 -3.34
CA LEU A 471 -3.82 -25.11 -2.26
C LEU A 471 -3.81 -25.78 -0.88
N GLU A 472 -4.48 -26.92 -0.72
CA GLU A 472 -4.51 -27.67 0.56
C GLU A 472 -3.12 -28.16 0.98
N LYS A 473 -2.29 -28.63 0.03
CA LYS A 473 -0.90 -29.06 0.29
C LYS A 473 0.01 -27.90 0.70
N ILE A 474 -0.21 -26.70 0.16
CA ILE A 474 0.57 -25.50 0.52
C ILE A 474 0.08 -24.95 1.87
N CYS A 475 -1.24 -24.88 2.07
CA CYS A 475 -1.89 -24.33 3.26
C CYS A 475 -1.44 -24.98 4.57
N ALA A 476 -1.06 -26.26 4.55
CA ALA A 476 -0.48 -26.95 5.71
C ALA A 476 0.75 -26.22 6.30
N ASN A 477 1.64 -25.72 5.44
CA ASN A 477 3.02 -25.34 5.78
C ASN A 477 3.30 -23.82 5.66
N VAL A 478 2.33 -22.98 6.06
CA VAL A 478 2.43 -21.51 6.01
C VAL A 478 1.96 -20.86 7.32
N SER A 479 2.31 -19.57 7.52
CA SER A 479 1.82 -18.77 8.64
C SER A 479 0.31 -18.54 8.57
N ASP A 480 -0.34 -18.34 9.72
CA ASP A 480 -1.81 -18.38 9.80
C ASP A 480 -2.51 -17.27 8.99
N ARG A 481 -1.85 -16.12 8.83
CA ARG A 481 -2.30 -15.05 7.94
C ARG A 481 -2.41 -15.49 6.48
N ILE A 482 -1.47 -16.31 6.00
CA ILE A 482 -1.45 -16.88 4.64
C ILE A 482 -2.39 -18.09 4.58
N ARG A 483 -2.41 -18.92 5.62
CA ARG A 483 -3.33 -20.05 5.82
C ARG A 483 -4.79 -19.61 5.64
N GLN A 484 -5.18 -18.47 6.22
CA GLN A 484 -6.54 -17.93 6.07
C GLN A 484 -6.88 -17.57 4.62
N GLN A 485 -5.97 -16.90 3.90
CA GLN A 485 -6.20 -16.54 2.50
C GLN A 485 -6.34 -17.78 1.61
N TYR A 486 -5.56 -18.84 1.85
CA TYR A 486 -5.79 -20.12 1.18
C TYR A 486 -7.12 -20.77 1.60
N ASN A 487 -7.48 -20.78 2.88
CA ASN A 487 -8.73 -21.38 3.36
C ASN A 487 -9.97 -20.74 2.73
N ASP A 488 -10.02 -19.40 2.62
CA ASP A 488 -11.13 -18.71 1.94
C ASP A 488 -11.24 -19.14 0.46
N ASN A 489 -10.09 -19.32 -0.21
CA ASN A 489 -10.02 -19.72 -1.62
C ASN A 489 -10.30 -21.22 -1.84
N ILE A 490 -9.93 -22.09 -0.88
CA ILE A 490 -10.28 -23.52 -0.84
C ILE A 490 -11.80 -23.68 -0.62
N ARG A 491 -12.41 -22.87 0.25
CA ARG A 491 -13.87 -22.79 0.41
C ARG A 491 -14.52 -22.34 -0.89
N TRP A 492 -14.00 -21.30 -1.55
CA TRP A 492 -14.54 -20.83 -2.83
C TRP A 492 -14.49 -21.91 -3.92
N ILE A 493 -13.33 -22.50 -4.21
CA ILE A 493 -13.17 -23.45 -5.33
C ILE A 493 -14.07 -24.69 -5.18
N ARG A 494 -14.23 -25.18 -3.93
CA ARG A 494 -15.11 -26.32 -3.59
C ARG A 494 -16.62 -26.02 -3.70
N GLU A 495 -17.03 -24.75 -3.66
CA GLU A 495 -18.44 -24.33 -3.82
C GLU A 495 -18.76 -23.77 -5.22
N ALA A 496 -17.77 -23.24 -5.95
CA ALA A 496 -17.96 -22.49 -7.19
C ALA A 496 -18.73 -23.28 -8.28
N GLY A 497 -18.45 -24.58 -8.42
CA GLY A 497 -19.18 -25.46 -9.35
C GLY A 497 -20.68 -25.59 -9.01
N LYS A 498 -21.04 -25.65 -7.72
CA LYS A 498 -22.43 -25.81 -7.24
C LYS A 498 -23.29 -24.58 -7.53
N HIS A 499 -22.67 -23.41 -7.70
CA HIS A 499 -23.35 -22.15 -8.01
C HIS A 499 -23.52 -21.86 -9.50
N GLN A 500 -23.04 -22.75 -10.40
CA GLN A 500 -23.25 -22.69 -11.85
C GLN A 500 -22.90 -21.33 -12.49
N MET A 501 -21.83 -20.68 -12.02
CA MET A 501 -21.46 -19.30 -12.39
C MET A 501 -20.71 -19.17 -13.74
N VAL A 502 -20.61 -20.25 -14.50
CA VAL A 502 -19.90 -20.29 -15.79
C VAL A 502 -20.80 -19.71 -16.89
N VAL A 503 -20.28 -18.77 -17.66
CA VAL A 503 -20.97 -18.12 -18.79
C VAL A 503 -19.97 -17.95 -19.93
N GLY A 504 -20.33 -18.39 -21.15
CA GLY A 504 -19.41 -18.48 -22.27
C GLY A 504 -18.46 -19.68 -22.13
N SER A 505 -17.16 -19.41 -22.10
CA SER A 505 -16.09 -20.41 -21.98
C SER A 505 -16.08 -21.12 -20.62
N GLN A 506 -15.56 -22.35 -20.60
CA GLN A 506 -15.35 -23.11 -19.37
C GLN A 506 -14.17 -22.52 -18.60
N ALA A 507 -14.48 -21.71 -17.59
CA ALA A 507 -13.53 -20.84 -16.92
C ALA A 507 -13.71 -20.81 -15.40
N ARG A 508 -12.63 -20.58 -14.67
CA ARG A 508 -12.59 -20.43 -13.22
C ARG A 508 -11.65 -19.31 -12.80
N ILE A 509 -11.82 -18.82 -11.57
CA ILE A 509 -10.95 -17.88 -10.89
C ILE A 509 -10.86 -18.24 -9.40
N LEU A 510 -9.73 -17.91 -8.78
CA LEU A 510 -9.51 -17.80 -7.33
C LEU A 510 -8.46 -16.71 -7.07
N TYR A 511 -8.08 -16.46 -5.81
CA TYR A 511 -6.92 -15.64 -5.45
C TYR A 511 -5.77 -16.52 -4.94
N SER A 512 -4.56 -16.22 -5.38
CA SER A 512 -3.35 -16.92 -4.95
C SER A 512 -2.11 -16.03 -4.98
N ASP A 513 -1.17 -16.31 -4.08
CA ASP A 513 0.21 -15.81 -4.12
C ASP A 513 1.05 -16.47 -5.24
N GLN A 514 2.30 -16.02 -5.37
CA GLN A 514 3.28 -16.57 -6.32
C GLN A 514 3.39 -18.10 -6.24
N ARG A 515 3.50 -18.66 -5.04
CA ARG A 515 3.74 -20.10 -4.85
C ARG A 515 2.55 -20.94 -5.31
N GLY A 516 1.33 -20.53 -4.96
CA GLY A 516 0.12 -21.19 -5.42
C GLY A 516 -0.14 -20.97 -6.92
N ARG A 517 0.07 -19.77 -7.48
CA ARG A 517 -0.08 -19.50 -8.92
C ARG A 517 0.80 -20.44 -9.76
N ILE A 518 2.08 -20.53 -9.42
CA ILE A 518 3.04 -21.42 -10.11
C ILE A 518 2.66 -22.89 -9.90
N SER A 519 2.34 -23.30 -8.67
CA SER A 519 2.02 -24.70 -8.37
C SER A 519 0.75 -25.18 -9.07
N ILE A 520 -0.28 -24.34 -9.19
CA ILE A 520 -1.52 -24.65 -9.93
C ILE A 520 -1.22 -24.68 -11.43
N ALA A 521 -0.49 -23.70 -11.98
CA ALA A 521 -0.14 -23.68 -13.40
C ALA A 521 0.66 -24.94 -13.82
N LEU A 522 1.64 -25.36 -13.01
CA LEU A 522 2.41 -26.57 -13.25
C LEU A 522 1.56 -27.84 -13.13
N ALA A 523 0.66 -27.92 -12.13
CA ALA A 523 -0.25 -29.06 -11.98
C ALA A 523 -1.24 -29.18 -13.15
N ILE A 524 -1.76 -28.06 -13.66
CA ILE A 524 -2.62 -28.02 -14.86
C ILE A 524 -1.81 -28.42 -16.10
N ASN A 525 -0.60 -27.89 -16.29
CA ASN A 525 0.24 -28.25 -17.45
C ASN A 525 0.58 -29.75 -17.45
N GLN A 526 0.93 -30.33 -16.30
CA GLN A 526 1.14 -31.78 -16.17
C GLN A 526 -0.15 -32.56 -16.46
N ALA A 527 -1.33 -32.08 -16.02
CA ALA A 527 -2.59 -32.75 -16.30
C ALA A 527 -2.97 -32.73 -17.80
N ILE A 528 -2.53 -31.72 -18.56
CA ILE A 528 -2.63 -31.69 -20.03
C ILE A 528 -1.67 -32.71 -20.66
N ALA A 529 -0.41 -32.75 -20.20
CA ALA A 529 0.59 -33.71 -20.67
C ALA A 529 0.18 -35.18 -20.38
N ASP A 530 -0.46 -35.42 -19.24
CA ASP A 530 -1.03 -36.72 -18.83
C ASP A 530 -2.32 -37.09 -19.58
N GLY A 531 -2.89 -36.19 -20.40
CA GLY A 531 -4.19 -36.38 -21.06
C GLY A 531 -5.41 -36.38 -20.13
N LYS A 532 -5.25 -35.92 -18.88
CA LYS A 532 -6.34 -35.79 -17.89
C LYS A 532 -7.18 -34.54 -18.12
N VAL A 533 -6.59 -33.51 -18.73
CA VAL A 533 -7.25 -32.32 -19.27
C VAL A 533 -7.12 -32.39 -20.79
N SER A 534 -8.24 -32.37 -21.52
CA SER A 534 -8.30 -32.80 -22.92
C SER A 534 -7.65 -31.85 -23.95
N ALA A 535 -7.42 -30.60 -23.57
CA ALA A 535 -6.90 -29.54 -24.45
C ALA A 535 -6.05 -28.53 -23.65
N PRO A 536 -5.30 -27.64 -24.32
CA PRO A 536 -4.61 -26.52 -23.67
C PRO A 536 -5.49 -25.69 -22.72
N VAL A 537 -4.87 -25.06 -21.73
CA VAL A 537 -5.53 -24.17 -20.77
C VAL A 537 -4.88 -22.79 -20.86
N VAL A 538 -5.70 -21.75 -21.00
CA VAL A 538 -5.26 -20.35 -20.85
C VAL A 538 -5.22 -20.02 -19.37
N ILE A 539 -4.07 -19.58 -18.86
CA ILE A 539 -3.93 -18.86 -17.59
C ILE A 539 -3.97 -17.35 -17.86
N SER A 540 -4.63 -16.58 -16.99
CA SER A 540 -4.67 -15.12 -17.03
C SER A 540 -5.03 -14.58 -15.64
N ARG A 541 -5.31 -13.28 -15.54
CA ARG A 541 -5.81 -12.60 -14.33
C ARG A 541 -6.67 -11.41 -14.68
N ASP A 542 -7.19 -10.73 -13.65
CA ASP A 542 -7.65 -9.35 -13.84
C ASP A 542 -6.45 -8.38 -13.80
N HIS A 543 -6.65 -7.14 -14.25
CA HIS A 543 -5.58 -6.13 -14.08
C HIS A 543 -5.57 -5.62 -12.62
N HIS A 544 -6.69 -5.79 -11.89
CA HIS A 544 -6.82 -5.62 -10.44
C HIS A 544 -5.98 -6.64 -9.64
N ASP A 545 -4.66 -6.44 -9.62
CA ASP A 545 -3.69 -7.37 -9.04
C ASP A 545 -2.50 -6.65 -8.38
N VAL A 546 -1.75 -7.37 -7.56
CA VAL A 546 -0.61 -6.90 -6.74
C VAL A 546 0.37 -5.99 -7.50
N SER A 547 0.72 -6.38 -8.71
CA SER A 547 1.70 -5.69 -9.59
C SER A 547 1.08 -5.08 -10.84
N GLY A 548 -0.17 -5.46 -11.16
CA GLY A 548 -0.76 -5.20 -12.48
C GLY A 548 -1.20 -3.75 -12.70
N THR A 549 -1.52 -3.00 -11.64
CA THR A 549 -2.15 -1.69 -11.76
C THR A 549 -1.60 -0.69 -10.76
N ASP A 550 -1.33 0.52 -11.25
CA ASP A 550 -1.18 1.73 -10.45
C ASP A 550 -2.50 2.53 -10.51
N SER A 551 -3.11 2.77 -9.34
CA SER A 551 -4.34 3.56 -9.18
C SER A 551 -4.40 4.15 -7.75
N PRO A 552 -4.13 5.45 -7.56
CA PRO A 552 -4.03 6.06 -6.23
C PRO A 552 -5.34 6.02 -5.43
N PHE A 553 -6.49 5.94 -6.12
CA PHE A 553 -7.81 5.83 -5.50
C PHE A 553 -8.24 4.37 -5.25
N ARG A 554 -7.46 3.38 -5.70
CA ARG A 554 -7.82 1.96 -5.61
C ARG A 554 -6.60 1.06 -5.43
N GLU A 555 -6.06 0.41 -6.45
CA GLU A 555 -5.01 -0.61 -6.33
C GLU A 555 -3.75 -0.18 -5.56
N THR A 556 -3.38 1.10 -5.63
CA THR A 556 -2.26 1.70 -4.88
C THR A 556 -2.71 2.68 -3.78
N SER A 557 -3.99 2.64 -3.37
CA SER A 557 -4.49 3.50 -2.26
C SER A 557 -3.92 3.16 -0.87
N ASN A 558 -3.19 2.04 -0.72
CA ASN A 558 -2.41 1.71 0.49
C ASN A 558 -0.88 1.93 0.32
N VAL A 559 -0.48 2.80 -0.62
CA VAL A 559 0.91 3.22 -0.86
C VAL A 559 1.07 4.64 -0.35
N TYR A 560 1.92 4.84 0.67
CA TYR A 560 1.98 6.09 1.43
C TYR A 560 3.32 6.86 1.30
N ASP A 561 4.26 6.34 0.51
CA ASP A 561 5.55 6.98 0.18
C ASP A 561 5.45 8.09 -0.90
N GLY A 562 4.24 8.53 -1.21
CA GLY A 562 3.94 9.43 -2.34
C GLY A 562 3.89 8.75 -3.71
N SER A 563 4.42 7.53 -3.88
CA SER A 563 4.50 6.84 -5.18
C SER A 563 3.17 6.31 -5.70
N ALA A 564 2.06 6.50 -5.00
CA ALA A 564 0.73 6.01 -5.39
C ALA A 564 0.24 6.56 -6.76
N PHE A 565 0.76 7.73 -7.16
CA PHE A 565 0.48 8.40 -8.44
C PHE A 565 1.46 8.03 -9.57
N CYS A 566 2.55 7.30 -9.27
CA CYS A 566 3.49 6.80 -10.28
C CYS A 566 2.87 5.62 -11.05
N ALA A 567 3.28 5.40 -12.31
CA ALA A 567 2.76 4.34 -13.19
C ALA A 567 3.79 3.24 -13.50
N ASP A 568 4.97 3.32 -12.89
CA ASP A 568 6.13 2.50 -13.21
C ASP A 568 5.91 1.02 -12.92
N MET A 569 5.15 0.67 -11.88
CA MET A 569 4.93 -0.73 -11.50
C MET A 569 4.13 -1.47 -12.58
N ALA A 570 3.04 -0.87 -13.06
CA ALA A 570 2.20 -1.42 -14.12
C ALA A 570 2.94 -1.50 -15.47
N VAL A 571 3.73 -0.48 -15.82
CA VAL A 571 4.56 -0.45 -17.03
C VAL A 571 5.65 -1.52 -16.98
N GLN A 572 6.38 -1.63 -15.86
CA GLN A 572 7.40 -2.66 -15.66
C GLN A 572 6.80 -4.06 -15.66
N ASN A 573 5.58 -4.25 -15.12
CA ASN A 573 4.92 -5.56 -15.18
C ASN A 573 4.68 -5.99 -16.63
N PHE A 574 4.02 -5.14 -17.41
CA PHE A 574 3.73 -5.37 -18.83
C PHE A 574 4.98 -5.71 -19.65
N VAL A 575 6.06 -4.92 -19.49
CA VAL A 575 7.33 -5.18 -20.19
C VAL A 575 7.98 -6.47 -19.69
N GLY A 576 7.99 -6.71 -18.38
CA GLY A 576 8.64 -7.85 -17.76
C GLY A 576 7.91 -9.19 -17.93
N ASP A 577 6.59 -9.19 -18.14
CA ASP A 577 5.81 -10.37 -18.55
C ASP A 577 6.17 -10.75 -20.00
N ALA A 578 6.33 -9.73 -20.86
CA ALA A 578 6.51 -9.91 -22.31
C ALA A 578 7.79 -10.70 -22.64
N PHE A 579 8.89 -10.47 -21.92
CA PHE A 579 10.14 -11.21 -22.12
C PHE A 579 10.32 -12.43 -21.22
N ARG A 580 9.31 -12.78 -20.39
CA ARG A 580 9.32 -13.99 -19.52
C ARG A 580 8.39 -15.10 -19.99
N GLY A 581 7.73 -14.92 -21.14
CA GLY A 581 7.02 -16.00 -21.85
C GLY A 581 5.50 -15.95 -21.82
N ALA A 582 4.91 -14.82 -21.42
CA ALA A 582 3.48 -14.56 -21.61
C ALA A 582 3.10 -14.73 -23.09
N THR A 583 1.98 -15.41 -23.37
CA THR A 583 1.49 -15.63 -24.74
C THR A 583 0.87 -14.37 -25.33
N TRP A 584 0.29 -13.50 -24.50
CA TRP A 584 0.05 -12.09 -24.84
C TRP A 584 0.17 -11.20 -23.61
N VAL A 585 0.45 -9.92 -23.84
CA VAL A 585 0.55 -8.89 -22.80
C VAL A 585 -0.27 -7.67 -23.18
N SER A 586 -0.75 -6.93 -22.17
CA SER A 586 -1.59 -5.75 -22.36
C SER A 586 -1.28 -4.63 -21.36
N LEU A 587 -1.35 -3.38 -21.81
CA LEU A 587 -1.25 -2.17 -20.99
C LEU A 587 -2.38 -1.19 -21.35
N HIS A 588 -3.23 -0.87 -20.38
CA HIS A 588 -4.43 -0.06 -20.58
C HIS A 588 -4.41 1.23 -19.73
N ASN A 589 -5.19 2.21 -20.17
CA ASN A 589 -5.50 3.44 -19.44
C ASN A 589 -6.90 3.35 -18.81
N GLY A 590 -7.00 3.73 -17.53
CA GLY A 590 -8.26 4.05 -16.86
C GLY A 590 -9.06 2.88 -16.31
N GLY A 591 -8.55 1.64 -16.38
CA GLY A 591 -9.31 0.44 -16.02
C GLY A 591 -9.84 0.49 -14.59
N GLY A 592 -11.17 0.44 -14.44
CA GLY A 592 -11.83 0.46 -13.14
C GLY A 592 -12.31 1.84 -12.72
N VAL A 593 -11.42 2.68 -12.18
CA VAL A 593 -11.76 4.02 -11.62
C VAL A 593 -12.18 5.01 -12.71
N GLY A 594 -11.66 4.85 -13.94
CA GLY A 594 -12.03 5.65 -15.11
C GLY A 594 -10.82 6.21 -15.85
N TRP A 595 -11.05 6.59 -17.11
CA TRP A 595 -10.02 7.16 -18.00
C TRP A 595 -9.24 8.31 -17.36
N GLY A 596 -7.90 8.24 -17.44
CA GLY A 596 -6.97 9.22 -16.89
C GLY A 596 -6.52 8.95 -15.44
N GLU A 597 -7.28 8.17 -14.67
CA GLU A 597 -7.08 7.98 -13.23
C GLU A 597 -6.27 6.69 -12.89
N VAL A 598 -5.85 5.90 -13.90
CA VAL A 598 -5.28 4.54 -13.75
C VAL A 598 -4.33 4.18 -14.91
N ILE A 599 -3.25 3.44 -14.63
CA ILE A 599 -2.53 2.64 -15.64
C ILE A 599 -2.54 1.17 -15.21
N ASN A 600 -3.05 0.28 -16.06
CA ASN A 600 -3.40 -1.10 -15.68
C ASN A 600 -3.02 -2.13 -16.76
N GLY A 601 -2.16 -3.08 -16.42
CA GLY A 601 -1.68 -4.16 -17.31
C GLY A 601 -2.04 -5.58 -16.85
N GLY A 602 -2.01 -6.50 -17.82
CA GLY A 602 -2.35 -7.92 -17.63
C GLY A 602 -1.88 -8.80 -18.78
N PHE A 603 -1.86 -10.11 -18.54
CA PHE A 603 -1.30 -11.12 -19.44
C PHE A 603 -2.31 -12.23 -19.79
N GLY A 604 -2.00 -12.98 -20.84
CA GLY A 604 -2.52 -14.34 -21.03
C GLY A 604 -1.39 -15.30 -21.38
N LEU A 605 -1.46 -16.53 -20.87
CA LEU A 605 -0.42 -17.55 -21.00
C LEU A 605 -1.06 -18.90 -21.34
N VAL A 606 -0.67 -19.52 -22.46
CA VAL A 606 -1.16 -20.85 -22.83
C VAL A 606 -0.27 -21.92 -22.22
N LEU A 607 -0.89 -22.81 -21.44
CA LEU A 607 -0.38 -24.11 -21.03
C LEU A 607 -0.85 -25.16 -22.04
N ASP A 608 0.06 -25.94 -22.59
CA ASP A 608 -0.21 -26.92 -23.66
C ASP A 608 0.36 -28.32 -23.34
N GLY A 609 0.88 -28.52 -22.13
CA GLY A 609 1.54 -29.76 -21.71
C GLY A 609 3.05 -29.79 -21.98
N SER A 610 3.61 -28.81 -22.68
CA SER A 610 5.06 -28.75 -22.94
C SER A 610 5.89 -28.32 -21.72
N GLU A 611 7.16 -28.73 -21.70
CA GLU A 611 8.15 -28.25 -20.73
C GLU A 611 8.45 -26.75 -20.93
N ASP A 612 8.40 -26.25 -22.16
CA ASP A 612 8.49 -24.82 -22.47
C ASP A 612 7.36 -24.01 -21.79
N ALA A 613 6.11 -24.47 -21.88
CA ALA A 613 4.99 -23.83 -21.19
C ALA A 613 5.16 -23.85 -19.66
N ALA A 614 5.68 -24.94 -19.09
CA ALA A 614 6.00 -25.03 -17.66
C ALA A 614 7.10 -24.04 -17.23
N ASN A 615 8.16 -23.91 -18.04
CA ASN A 615 9.25 -22.95 -17.80
C ASN A 615 8.77 -21.50 -17.93
N ARG A 616 8.02 -21.17 -18.99
CA ARG A 616 7.41 -19.85 -19.18
C ARG A 616 6.43 -19.50 -18.05
N ALA A 617 5.60 -20.44 -17.62
CA ALA A 617 4.72 -20.24 -16.46
C ALA A 617 5.49 -19.91 -15.18
N SER A 618 6.55 -20.68 -14.89
CA SER A 618 7.37 -20.51 -13.69
C SER A 618 8.08 -19.15 -13.66
N LEU A 619 8.65 -18.73 -14.79
CA LEU A 619 9.37 -17.45 -14.91
C LEU A 619 8.43 -16.24 -14.90
N MET A 620 7.34 -16.30 -15.67
CA MET A 620 6.40 -15.19 -15.81
C MET A 620 5.59 -14.97 -14.52
N LEU A 621 5.00 -16.03 -13.94
CA LEU A 621 4.21 -15.91 -12.69
C LEU A 621 5.07 -15.58 -11.46
N SER A 622 6.39 -15.85 -11.50
CA SER A 622 7.32 -15.35 -10.48
C SER A 622 7.45 -13.83 -10.54
N TRP A 623 7.61 -13.28 -11.75
CA TRP A 623 7.73 -11.83 -11.95
C TRP A 623 6.42 -11.08 -11.68
N ASP A 624 5.32 -11.55 -12.25
CA ASP A 624 3.97 -10.96 -12.15
C ASP A 624 3.50 -10.76 -10.70
N VAL A 625 4.03 -11.54 -9.74
CA VAL A 625 3.80 -11.33 -8.31
C VAL A 625 4.97 -10.59 -7.63
N SER A 626 6.22 -11.02 -7.83
CA SER A 626 7.37 -10.43 -7.12
C SER A 626 7.58 -8.93 -7.42
N ASN A 627 7.22 -8.44 -8.61
CA ASN A 627 7.33 -7.02 -8.98
C ASN A 627 6.55 -6.10 -8.02
N GLY A 628 5.25 -6.34 -7.88
CA GLY A 628 4.37 -5.54 -7.02
C GLY A 628 4.59 -5.78 -5.53
N VAL A 629 4.98 -6.99 -5.12
CA VAL A 629 5.42 -7.23 -3.74
C VAL A 629 6.70 -6.44 -3.44
N ALA A 630 7.67 -6.38 -4.37
CA ALA A 630 8.88 -5.57 -4.19
C ALA A 630 8.57 -4.06 -4.11
N ARG A 631 7.68 -3.53 -4.97
CA ARG A 631 7.22 -2.14 -4.88
C ARG A 631 6.52 -1.88 -3.55
N ARG A 632 5.55 -2.70 -3.16
CA ARG A 632 4.79 -2.55 -1.90
C ARG A 632 5.69 -2.66 -0.66
N CYS A 633 6.75 -3.48 -0.72
CA CYS A 633 7.80 -3.53 0.29
C CYS A 633 8.51 -2.17 0.38
N TRP A 634 9.07 -1.68 -0.74
CA TRP A 634 9.77 -0.40 -0.83
C TRP A 634 8.92 0.77 -0.28
N SER A 635 7.64 0.82 -0.66
CA SER A 635 6.66 1.79 -0.17
C SER A 635 6.14 1.55 1.27
N GLY A 636 6.86 0.77 2.07
CA GLY A 636 6.66 0.65 3.53
C GLY A 636 5.66 -0.40 4.01
N ASN A 637 5.07 -1.25 3.15
CA ASN A 637 4.13 -2.27 3.61
C ASN A 637 4.86 -3.49 4.22
N LEU A 638 4.70 -3.67 5.54
CA LEU A 638 5.33 -4.74 6.32
C LEU A 638 5.06 -6.15 5.78
N ASN A 639 3.85 -6.41 5.28
CA ASN A 639 3.48 -7.74 4.78
C ASN A 639 4.24 -8.08 3.48
N ALA A 640 4.51 -7.05 2.67
CA ALA A 640 5.31 -7.16 1.47
C ALA A 640 6.80 -7.28 1.80
N PHE A 641 7.28 -6.61 2.85
CA PHE A 641 8.63 -6.81 3.39
C PHE A 641 8.88 -8.26 3.80
N GLU A 642 8.01 -8.85 4.64
CA GLU A 642 8.10 -10.26 5.03
C GLU A 642 8.01 -11.21 3.82
N THR A 643 7.10 -10.92 2.90
CA THR A 643 6.87 -11.76 1.72
C THR A 643 8.07 -11.74 0.76
N ILE A 644 8.59 -10.57 0.39
CA ILE A 644 9.74 -10.50 -0.53
C ILE A 644 11.03 -11.01 0.12
N GLN A 645 11.20 -10.83 1.44
CA GLN A 645 12.32 -11.42 2.17
C GLN A 645 12.24 -12.97 2.18
N ARG A 646 11.03 -13.56 2.21
CA ARG A 646 10.84 -15.00 1.99
C ARG A 646 11.17 -15.38 0.55
N THR A 647 10.64 -14.67 -0.45
CA THR A 647 10.88 -15.01 -1.87
C THR A 647 12.37 -14.95 -2.25
N MET A 648 13.16 -14.03 -1.69
CA MET A 648 14.62 -14.01 -1.88
C MET A 648 15.37 -15.16 -1.18
N LYS A 649 14.84 -15.69 -0.07
CA LYS A 649 15.39 -16.90 0.59
C LYS A 649 15.09 -18.16 -0.24
N GLU A 650 13.91 -18.22 -0.85
CA GLU A 650 13.48 -19.32 -1.73
C GLU A 650 14.17 -19.26 -3.10
N ASN A 651 14.34 -18.06 -3.69
CA ASN A 651 15.03 -17.85 -4.96
C ASN A 651 16.29 -16.97 -4.80
N LYS A 652 17.46 -17.61 -4.73
CA LYS A 652 18.79 -16.96 -4.58
C LYS A 652 19.20 -16.03 -5.73
N GLN A 653 18.52 -16.08 -6.88
CA GLN A 653 18.76 -15.14 -8.00
C GLN A 653 17.96 -13.84 -7.84
N LEU A 654 16.86 -13.86 -7.10
CA LEU A 654 16.10 -12.66 -6.79
C LEU A 654 16.84 -11.85 -5.71
N LYS A 655 17.14 -10.59 -6.02
CA LYS A 655 17.64 -9.59 -5.08
C LYS A 655 16.90 -8.28 -5.31
N VAL A 656 16.31 -7.72 -4.27
CA VAL A 656 15.59 -6.44 -4.30
C VAL A 656 16.15 -5.49 -3.25
N THR A 657 15.88 -4.20 -3.38
CA THR A 657 16.32 -3.19 -2.42
C THR A 657 15.50 -3.26 -1.13
N MET A 658 16.17 -3.60 -0.03
CA MET A 658 15.67 -3.46 1.35
C MET A 658 15.34 -1.99 1.70
N PRO A 659 14.10 -1.51 1.95
CA PRO A 659 13.94 -0.22 2.59
C PRO A 659 14.35 -0.34 4.08
N PHE A 660 15.10 0.66 4.56
CA PHE A 660 15.35 0.83 5.99
C PHE A 660 14.35 1.84 6.54
N PRO A 661 13.67 1.56 7.67
CA PRO A 661 12.78 2.52 8.28
C PRO A 661 13.59 3.69 8.85
N VAL A 662 13.26 4.92 8.43
CA VAL A 662 13.76 6.12 9.10
C VAL A 662 13.25 6.11 10.54
N GLN A 663 14.14 6.39 11.49
CA GLN A 663 13.75 6.61 12.88
C GLN A 663 13.29 8.06 13.00
N ASP A 664 11.99 8.25 13.24
CA ASP A 664 11.46 9.54 13.67
C ASP A 664 11.81 9.72 15.15
N GLU A 665 12.82 10.54 15.43
CA GLU A 665 13.35 10.75 16.78
C GLU A 665 12.38 11.57 17.66
N GLN A 666 11.32 12.15 17.09
CA GLN A 666 10.22 12.78 17.85
C GLN A 666 9.17 11.77 18.34
N ILE A 667 9.20 10.51 17.86
CA ILE A 667 8.18 9.51 18.17
C ILE A 667 8.74 8.43 19.11
N LEU A 668 8.35 8.53 20.37
CA LEU A 668 8.74 7.59 21.42
C LEU A 668 7.98 6.25 21.29
N TYR A 669 8.44 5.40 20.38
CA TYR A 669 7.92 4.03 20.21
C TYR A 669 8.11 3.21 21.50
N ASP A 670 7.10 2.38 21.82
CA ASP A 670 7.08 1.54 23.01
C ASP A 670 8.19 0.48 22.94
N THR A 671 9.27 0.74 23.66
CA THR A 671 10.50 -0.05 23.64
C THR A 671 11.12 -0.12 25.05
N PRO A 672 11.97 -1.12 25.34
CA PRO A 672 12.69 -1.19 26.62
C PRO A 672 13.70 -0.04 26.87
N LYS A 673 13.98 0.81 25.86
CA LYS A 673 14.69 2.09 26.06
C LYS A 673 13.69 3.16 26.51
N ALA A 674 12.64 3.39 25.72
CA ALA A 674 11.61 4.39 25.96
C ALA A 674 10.94 4.24 27.33
N ARG A 675 10.57 3.00 27.74
CA ARG A 675 10.00 2.77 29.07
C ARG A 675 10.99 3.13 30.17
N ARG A 676 12.27 2.80 30.04
CA ARG A 676 13.30 3.13 31.06
C ARG A 676 13.51 4.64 31.21
N GLU A 677 13.51 5.36 30.10
CA GLU A 677 13.58 6.82 30.03
C GLU A 677 12.41 7.45 30.79
N VAL A 678 11.18 7.01 30.49
CA VAL A 678 9.96 7.39 31.23
C VAL A 678 10.02 6.98 32.72
N ASP A 679 10.43 5.76 33.03
CA ASP A 679 10.53 5.22 34.40
C ASP A 679 11.56 5.98 35.25
N LEU A 680 12.63 6.49 34.62
CA LEU A 680 13.63 7.34 35.28
C LEU A 680 13.05 8.74 35.52
N HIS A 681 12.56 9.39 34.48
CA HIS A 681 12.02 10.75 34.53
C HIS A 681 10.81 10.87 35.47
N TRP A 682 9.90 9.90 35.44
CA TRP A 682 8.74 9.84 36.35
C TRP A 682 9.17 9.72 37.82
N ARG A 683 10.19 8.91 38.12
CA ARG A 683 10.74 8.77 39.50
C ARG A 683 11.28 10.08 40.06
N VAL A 684 11.77 10.97 39.21
CA VAL A 684 12.40 12.25 39.60
C VAL A 684 11.53 13.49 39.33
N SER A 685 10.32 13.30 38.81
CA SER A 685 9.38 14.39 38.45
C SER A 685 8.87 15.21 39.65
N GLY A 686 9.23 14.83 40.89
CA GLY A 686 8.99 15.61 42.11
C GLY A 686 10.19 16.46 42.57
N GLY A 687 11.27 16.52 41.79
CA GLY A 687 12.49 17.26 42.14
C GLY A 687 12.39 18.76 41.88
N PRO A 688 12.97 19.61 42.76
CA PRO A 688 13.23 21.00 42.39
C PRO A 688 14.18 21.03 41.19
N HIS A 689 13.91 21.91 40.22
CA HIS A 689 14.67 22.04 38.97
C HIS A 689 14.63 20.82 38.02
N ILE A 690 13.65 19.91 38.15
CA ILE A 690 13.36 18.87 37.15
C ILE A 690 12.01 19.17 36.47
N VAL A 691 11.91 18.97 35.16
CA VAL A 691 10.64 19.05 34.42
C VAL A 691 9.72 17.90 34.83
N GLN A 692 8.52 18.21 35.30
CA GLN A 692 7.53 17.25 35.78
C GLN A 692 6.79 16.56 34.62
N ILE A 693 6.74 15.23 34.61
CA ILE A 693 5.72 14.49 33.85
C ILE A 693 4.39 14.58 34.61
N LEU A 694 3.35 15.03 33.90
CA LEU A 694 1.98 15.18 34.41
C LEU A 694 1.13 13.92 34.15
N SER A 695 1.28 13.28 32.99
CA SER A 695 0.63 12.00 32.66
C SER A 695 1.32 11.26 31.52
N LEU A 696 1.00 9.97 31.39
CA LEU A 696 1.54 9.05 30.38
C LEU A 696 0.40 8.24 29.76
N TYR A 697 0.40 8.08 28.44
CA TYR A 697 -0.58 7.25 27.73
C TYR A 697 0.10 6.29 26.75
N GLU A 698 -0.37 5.05 26.67
CA GLU A 698 -0.07 4.17 25.52
C GLU A 698 -0.97 4.55 24.34
N ASN A 699 -0.39 4.65 23.13
CA ASN A 699 -1.11 4.94 21.90
C ASN A 699 -0.58 4.08 20.73
N MET A 700 -1.22 4.16 19.57
CA MET A 700 -0.84 3.44 18.34
C MET A 700 -0.49 4.43 17.22
N TYR A 701 0.79 4.55 16.87
CA TYR A 701 1.26 5.33 15.73
C TYR A 701 1.69 4.40 14.59
N GLN A 702 1.11 4.59 13.39
CA GLN A 702 1.34 3.75 12.20
C GLN A 702 1.25 2.23 12.47
N GLY A 703 0.35 1.81 13.37
CA GLY A 703 0.15 0.40 13.73
C GLY A 703 1.18 -0.18 14.72
N LYS A 704 2.12 0.62 15.22
CA LYS A 704 3.05 0.27 16.31
C LYS A 704 2.61 0.97 17.60
N LYS A 705 2.89 0.36 18.76
CA LYS A 705 2.74 1.04 20.05
C LYS A 705 3.73 2.20 20.19
N CYS A 706 3.27 3.31 20.74
CA CYS A 706 4.08 4.44 21.20
C CYS A 706 3.60 4.93 22.57
N LEU A 707 4.44 5.73 23.22
CA LEU A 707 4.16 6.38 24.50
C LEU A 707 3.97 7.87 24.26
N LEU A 708 2.87 8.44 24.76
CA LEU A 708 2.66 9.88 24.82
C LEU A 708 2.97 10.36 26.23
N ILE A 709 4.04 11.13 26.38
CA ILE A 709 4.40 11.81 27.63
C ILE A 709 3.74 13.20 27.61
N VAL A 710 2.99 13.54 28.65
CA VAL A 710 2.51 14.89 28.91
C VAL A 710 3.35 15.48 30.04
N MET A 711 4.07 16.57 29.77
CA MET A 711 4.93 17.28 30.73
C MET A 711 4.37 18.66 31.06
N GLU A 712 4.90 19.32 32.09
CA GLU A 712 4.66 20.76 32.27
C GLU A 712 5.20 21.57 31.08
N CYS A 713 4.58 22.72 30.80
CA CYS A 713 4.98 23.57 29.67
C CYS A 713 6.08 24.55 30.10
N MET A 714 7.13 24.66 29.28
CA MET A 714 8.32 25.46 29.55
C MET A 714 8.37 26.67 28.62
N GLU A 715 7.45 27.62 28.83
CA GLU A 715 7.22 28.76 27.92
C GLU A 715 8.38 29.78 27.86
N GLY A 716 9.33 29.67 28.81
CA GLY A 716 10.51 30.52 28.94
C GLY A 716 11.68 30.19 28.00
N GLY A 717 11.66 29.02 27.34
CA GLY A 717 12.66 28.61 26.35
C GLY A 717 14.02 28.13 26.90
N GLU A 718 14.95 27.83 25.99
CA GLU A 718 16.32 27.38 26.28
C GLU A 718 17.15 28.44 27.04
N LEU A 719 18.07 27.97 27.88
CA LEU A 719 18.94 28.80 28.73
C LEU A 719 19.68 29.90 27.95
N PHE A 720 20.37 29.57 26.85
CA PHE A 720 21.11 30.56 26.08
C PHE A 720 20.23 31.50 25.25
N SER A 721 19.09 31.01 24.73
CA SER A 721 18.13 31.88 24.03
C SER A 721 17.58 32.98 24.94
N ARG A 722 17.36 32.67 26.22
CA ARG A 722 16.97 33.67 27.23
C ARG A 722 18.08 34.67 27.57
N ILE A 723 19.35 34.26 27.50
CA ILE A 723 20.49 35.17 27.69
C ILE A 723 20.63 36.10 26.48
N GLN A 724 20.59 35.58 25.25
CA GLN A 724 20.58 36.38 24.01
C GLN A 724 19.41 37.38 23.97
N ALA A 725 18.23 37.00 24.47
CA ALA A 725 17.04 37.86 24.48
C ALA A 725 17.15 39.11 25.39
N ARG A 726 18.19 39.22 26.22
CA ARG A 726 18.47 40.39 27.08
C ARG A 726 19.06 41.58 26.33
N GLY A 727 19.69 41.36 25.16
CA GLY A 727 20.38 42.39 24.39
C GLY A 727 21.46 43.11 25.21
N ASP A 728 21.39 44.45 25.24
CA ASP A 728 22.35 45.33 25.91
C ASP A 728 22.29 45.30 27.46
N GLN A 729 21.37 44.54 28.06
CA GLN A 729 21.35 44.38 29.52
C GLN A 729 22.54 43.54 29.98
N ALA A 730 23.32 44.08 30.93
CA ALA A 730 24.46 43.39 31.51
C ALA A 730 24.04 42.06 32.16
N PHE A 731 24.60 40.97 31.65
CA PHE A 731 24.55 39.65 32.28
C PHE A 731 25.80 39.50 33.15
N THR A 732 25.65 39.06 34.41
CA THR A 732 26.70 39.19 35.43
C THR A 732 27.18 37.87 36.03
N GLU A 733 28.41 37.86 36.56
CA GLU A 733 28.99 36.66 37.20
C GLU A 733 28.10 36.09 38.33
N ARG A 734 27.46 36.95 39.11
CA ARG A 734 26.44 36.55 40.11
C ARG A 734 25.27 35.78 39.50
N GLU A 735 24.72 36.23 38.37
CA GLU A 735 23.60 35.52 37.72
C GLU A 735 24.04 34.17 37.16
N VAL A 736 25.32 34.02 36.75
CA VAL A 736 25.87 32.71 36.40
C VAL A 736 25.97 31.81 37.63
N SER A 737 26.42 32.33 38.79
CA SER A 737 26.44 31.59 40.06
C SER A 737 25.02 31.11 40.45
N GLU A 738 24.01 31.97 40.33
CA GLU A 738 22.60 31.64 40.58
C GLU A 738 22.07 30.56 39.60
N ILE A 739 22.32 30.70 38.30
CA ILE A 739 21.97 29.70 37.28
C ILE A 739 22.67 28.36 37.56
N MET A 740 23.96 28.37 37.91
CA MET A 740 24.72 27.17 38.21
C MET A 740 24.30 26.51 39.53
N HIS A 741 23.75 27.27 40.49
CA HIS A 741 23.11 26.72 41.69
C HIS A 741 21.81 25.97 41.37
N ASP A 742 20.95 26.52 40.49
CA ASP A 742 19.72 25.85 40.01
C ASP A 742 20.05 24.53 39.30
N ILE A 743 20.99 24.55 38.35
CA ILE A 743 21.42 23.33 37.63
C ILE A 743 22.09 22.35 38.61
N GLY A 744 22.92 22.83 39.54
CA GLY A 744 23.53 22.02 40.58
C GLY A 744 22.50 21.33 41.48
N SER A 745 21.41 22.03 41.82
CA SER A 745 20.31 21.50 42.62
C SER A 745 19.57 20.36 41.90
N ALA A 746 19.35 20.49 40.58
CA ALA A 746 18.81 19.41 39.74
C ALA A 746 19.71 18.17 39.77
N ILE A 747 21.01 18.34 39.52
CA ILE A 747 21.97 17.24 39.48
C ILE A 747 22.17 16.60 40.86
N GLU A 748 22.15 17.38 41.95
CA GLU A 748 22.25 16.82 43.30
C GLU A 748 21.03 15.95 43.63
N TYR A 749 19.83 16.39 43.25
CA TYR A 749 18.61 15.60 43.41
C TYR A 749 18.68 14.27 42.64
N LEU A 750 19.09 14.29 41.36
CA LEU A 750 19.29 13.06 40.58
C LEU A 750 20.35 12.14 41.21
N HIS A 751 21.49 12.69 41.62
CA HIS A 751 22.60 11.91 42.19
C HIS A 751 22.25 11.32 43.56
N ARG A 752 21.40 11.99 44.36
CA ARG A 752 20.82 11.47 45.62
C ARG A 752 19.81 10.34 45.38
N MET A 753 19.16 10.29 44.21
CA MET A 753 18.28 9.18 43.79
C MET A 753 19.01 8.07 43.02
N ASP A 754 20.35 8.05 43.06
CA ASP A 754 21.21 7.13 42.30
C ASP A 754 20.95 7.11 40.78
N ILE A 755 20.66 8.29 40.22
CA ILE A 755 20.52 8.52 38.78
C ILE A 755 21.63 9.46 38.31
N ALA A 756 22.25 9.15 37.17
CA ALA A 756 23.10 10.08 36.41
C ALA A 756 22.35 10.48 35.13
N HIS A 757 22.42 11.76 34.74
CA HIS A 757 21.69 12.28 33.59
C HIS A 757 22.38 11.94 32.26
N ARG A 758 23.71 12.08 32.24
CA ARG A 758 24.66 11.72 31.17
C ARG A 758 24.53 12.52 29.87
N ASP A 759 23.48 13.33 29.71
CA ASP A 759 23.34 14.35 28.67
C ASP A 759 22.83 15.68 29.24
N VAL A 760 23.60 16.25 30.19
CA VAL A 760 23.36 17.61 30.70
C VAL A 760 23.94 18.59 29.70
N LYS A 761 23.06 19.33 29.01
CA LYS A 761 23.40 20.30 27.95
C LYS A 761 22.45 21.51 27.96
N PRO A 762 22.85 22.69 27.44
CA PRO A 762 22.04 23.92 27.46
C PRO A 762 20.64 23.80 26.83
N GLU A 763 20.50 22.96 25.81
CA GLU A 763 19.24 22.68 25.12
C GLU A 763 18.25 21.93 26.02
N ASN A 764 18.77 21.15 26.98
CA ASN A 764 17.99 20.39 27.97
C ASN A 764 17.68 21.21 29.23
N LEU A 765 18.05 22.51 29.26
CA LEU A 765 17.86 23.43 30.38
C LEU A 765 16.87 24.54 29.99
N LEU A 766 15.62 24.40 30.46
CA LEU A 766 14.48 25.20 30.03
C LEU A 766 13.90 26.04 31.18
N TYR A 767 13.40 27.23 30.87
CA TYR A 767 12.70 28.09 31.85
C TYR A 767 11.18 27.89 31.82
N THR A 768 10.55 27.85 33.01
CA THR A 768 9.10 27.64 33.14
C THR A 768 8.26 28.73 32.45
N THR A 769 8.60 30.00 32.64
CA THR A 769 7.90 31.15 32.04
C THR A 769 8.88 32.19 31.49
N ARG A 770 8.35 33.20 30.78
CA ARG A 770 9.13 34.34 30.27
C ARG A 770 9.36 35.45 31.30
N GLU A 771 8.74 35.35 32.48
CA GLU A 771 8.86 36.34 33.55
C GLU A 771 10.23 36.26 34.24
N SER A 772 10.73 37.35 34.81
CA SER A 772 12.10 37.44 35.36
C SER A 772 12.38 36.53 36.56
N ASN A 773 11.32 36.03 37.22
CA ASN A 773 11.33 35.09 38.34
C ASN A 773 11.23 33.60 37.92
N ALA A 774 11.25 33.29 36.61
CA ALA A 774 11.06 31.92 36.13
C ALA A 774 12.15 30.95 36.61
N THR A 775 11.72 29.77 37.06
CA THR A 775 12.60 28.68 37.49
C THR A 775 13.23 27.98 36.28
N LEU A 776 14.52 27.67 36.37
CA LEU A 776 15.23 26.82 35.41
C LEU A 776 15.00 25.33 35.77
N LYS A 777 14.73 24.48 34.77
CA LYS A 777 14.54 23.03 34.96
C LYS A 777 15.23 22.19 33.88
N LEU A 778 15.67 20.99 34.29
CA LEU A 778 16.31 19.99 33.43
C LEU A 778 15.28 19.02 32.82
N THR A 779 15.46 18.67 31.54
CA THR A 779 14.62 17.73 30.77
C THR A 779 15.45 16.75 29.92
N ASP A 780 14.77 15.87 29.16
CA ASP A 780 15.34 14.84 28.27
C ASP A 780 16.23 13.81 29.00
N PHE A 781 15.56 12.77 29.50
CA PHE A 781 16.15 11.63 30.19
C PHE A 781 16.60 10.50 29.23
N GLY A 782 16.70 10.76 27.92
CA GLY A 782 16.95 9.74 26.89
C GLY A 782 18.28 8.99 27.00
N PHE A 783 19.22 9.50 27.81
CA PHE A 783 20.50 8.87 28.14
C PHE A 783 20.71 8.59 29.63
N ALA A 784 19.72 8.94 30.46
CA ALA A 784 19.79 8.82 31.91
C ALA A 784 19.85 7.35 32.36
N LYS A 785 20.43 7.11 33.54
CA LYS A 785 20.74 5.75 33.99
C LYS A 785 20.89 5.66 35.51
N GLU A 786 20.40 4.55 36.06
CA GLU A 786 20.54 4.21 37.48
C GLU A 786 21.94 3.64 37.80
N THR A 787 22.54 4.07 38.90
CA THR A 787 23.93 3.77 39.30
C THR A 787 24.06 2.75 40.44
N SER A 788 22.93 2.25 40.96
CA SER A 788 22.81 1.36 42.12
C SER A 788 23.43 -0.04 41.94
N LEU A 789 23.61 -0.50 40.70
CA LEU A 789 23.96 -1.88 40.38
C LEU A 789 25.47 -2.07 40.15
N HIS A 790 26.10 -2.97 40.93
CA HIS A 790 27.51 -3.38 40.80
C HIS A 790 27.93 -4.03 39.46
N LYS A 791 27.08 -4.00 38.41
CA LYS A 791 27.42 -4.49 37.07
C LYS A 791 27.98 -3.36 36.20
N SER A 792 29.27 -3.45 35.90
CA SER A 792 29.91 -2.73 34.79
C SER A 792 29.10 -2.92 33.49
N LEU A 793 28.84 -1.84 32.75
CA LEU A 793 28.16 -1.88 31.45
C LEU A 793 28.98 -1.13 30.40
N GLN A 794 29.01 -1.63 29.17
CA GLN A 794 30.04 -1.35 28.17
C GLN A 794 29.54 -0.53 26.97
N THR A 795 28.61 0.42 27.19
CA THR A 795 27.89 1.11 26.11
C THR A 795 28.09 2.63 26.19
N PRO A 796 28.89 3.23 25.29
CA PRO A 796 29.10 4.68 25.25
C PRO A 796 28.01 5.41 24.44
N CYS A 797 27.44 6.48 25.01
CA CYS A 797 26.51 7.41 24.35
C CYS A 797 26.66 8.78 25.04
N TYR A 798 27.12 9.82 24.33
CA TYR A 798 27.50 11.13 24.88
C TYR A 798 27.51 12.27 23.84
N THR A 799 27.30 13.52 24.28
CA THR A 799 27.33 14.75 23.48
C THR A 799 28.70 15.46 23.58
N PRO A 800 29.36 15.85 22.46
CA PRO A 800 30.82 15.78 22.30
C PRO A 800 31.65 16.88 22.99
N TYR A 801 31.05 18.01 23.36
CA TYR A 801 31.74 19.06 24.15
C TYR A 801 31.78 18.74 25.64
N TYR A 802 30.74 18.07 26.14
CA TYR A 802 30.51 17.80 27.56
C TYR A 802 31.08 16.43 27.99
N VAL A 803 32.06 15.90 27.25
CA VAL A 803 32.60 14.55 27.45
C VAL A 803 33.86 14.53 28.31
N ALA A 804 33.73 13.89 29.46
CA ALA A 804 34.84 13.60 30.34
C ALA A 804 35.83 12.56 29.76
N PRO A 805 37.16 12.74 29.84
CA PRO A 805 38.14 11.91 29.12
C PRO A 805 38.12 10.41 29.40
N GLU A 806 37.64 9.96 30.56
CA GLU A 806 37.47 8.54 30.89
C GLU A 806 36.55 7.79 29.92
N VAL A 807 35.63 8.48 29.24
CA VAL A 807 34.75 7.94 28.19
C VAL A 807 35.53 7.33 27.01
N LEU A 808 36.81 7.69 26.86
CA LEU A 808 37.70 7.16 25.84
C LEU A 808 38.61 6.03 26.36
N GLY A 809 38.32 5.49 27.55
CA GLY A 809 39.04 4.40 28.23
C GLY A 809 38.11 3.31 28.83
N PRO A 810 38.69 2.28 29.49
CA PRO A 810 37.94 1.10 29.93
C PRO A 810 37.39 1.15 31.38
N GLU A 811 37.57 2.27 32.10
CA GLU A 811 37.18 2.41 33.52
C GLU A 811 35.97 3.35 33.70
N LYS A 812 35.19 3.14 34.77
CA LYS A 812 33.75 3.44 34.75
C LYS A 812 33.26 4.25 35.96
N TYR A 813 32.82 5.49 35.71
CA TYR A 813 32.04 6.34 36.61
C TYR A 813 31.01 7.15 35.79
N ASP A 814 29.71 6.97 36.04
CA ASP A 814 28.64 7.66 35.29
C ASP A 814 28.35 9.07 35.86
N LYS A 815 28.26 9.23 37.20
CA LYS A 815 27.96 10.53 37.86
C LYS A 815 29.03 11.61 37.60
N SER A 816 30.26 11.23 37.31
CA SER A 816 31.35 12.17 37.01
C SER A 816 31.21 12.84 35.63
N CYS A 817 30.39 12.29 34.73
CA CYS A 817 30.09 12.90 33.44
C CYS A 817 29.27 14.18 33.62
N ASP A 818 28.21 14.13 34.43
CA ASP A 818 27.36 15.29 34.75
C ASP A 818 28.20 16.46 35.33
N MET A 819 29.20 16.13 36.17
CA MET A 819 30.11 17.13 36.76
C MET A 819 31.03 17.80 35.72
N TRP A 820 31.47 17.06 34.69
CA TRP A 820 32.20 17.66 33.57
C TRP A 820 31.28 18.57 32.75
N SER A 821 30.01 18.15 32.52
CA SER A 821 29.02 19.00 31.85
C SER A 821 28.84 20.35 32.56
N LEU A 822 28.70 20.35 33.89
CA LEU A 822 28.62 21.58 34.69
C LEU A 822 29.84 22.48 34.46
N GLY A 823 31.06 21.93 34.40
CA GLY A 823 32.28 22.70 34.14
C GLY A 823 32.29 23.40 32.78
N VAL A 824 31.83 22.71 31.73
CA VAL A 824 31.75 23.29 30.37
C VAL A 824 30.63 24.33 30.27
N ILE A 825 29.46 24.07 30.89
CA ILE A 825 28.35 25.05 30.94
C ILE A 825 28.78 26.31 31.71
N THR A 826 29.47 26.16 32.85
CA THR A 826 30.01 27.29 33.63
C THR A 826 30.97 28.14 32.79
N TYR A 827 31.88 27.49 32.04
CA TYR A 827 32.83 28.19 31.17
C TYR A 827 32.11 29.01 30.08
N ILE A 828 31.15 28.40 29.35
CA ILE A 828 30.40 29.09 28.29
C ILE A 828 29.55 30.24 28.85
N LEU A 829 28.93 30.07 30.02
CA LEU A 829 28.16 31.15 30.66
C LEU A 829 29.01 32.36 31.06
N LEU A 830 30.31 32.17 31.34
CA LEU A 830 31.22 33.25 31.75
C LEU A 830 31.86 34.01 30.58
N CYS A 831 32.11 33.37 29.42
CA CYS A 831 32.78 34.02 28.29
C CYS A 831 32.08 33.91 26.92
N GLY A 832 31.00 33.13 26.79
CA GLY A 832 30.23 32.98 25.56
C GLY A 832 30.74 31.95 24.54
N PHE A 833 31.81 31.20 24.84
CA PHE A 833 32.36 30.18 23.93
C PHE A 833 32.85 28.93 24.70
N PRO A 834 32.97 27.74 24.05
CA PRO A 834 33.37 26.52 24.74
C PRO A 834 34.89 26.43 25.00
N PRO A 835 35.33 25.77 26.09
CA PRO A 835 36.75 25.65 26.46
C PRO A 835 37.58 24.82 25.46
N PHE A 836 36.94 24.04 24.58
CA PHE A 836 37.60 23.16 23.61
C PHE A 836 37.10 23.44 22.18
N TYR A 837 37.69 24.43 21.51
CA TYR A 837 37.34 24.84 20.14
C TYR A 837 38.30 24.26 19.07
N SER A 838 38.02 24.52 17.79
CA SER A 838 38.74 23.97 16.62
C SER A 838 39.21 25.11 15.69
N ASN A 839 40.53 25.33 15.57
CA ASN A 839 41.11 26.48 14.86
C ASN A 839 40.99 26.45 13.32
N THR A 840 40.32 25.45 12.74
CA THR A 840 40.32 25.18 11.30
C THR A 840 38.92 25.05 10.69
N GLY A 841 37.87 25.50 11.39
CA GLY A 841 36.49 25.47 10.88
C GLY A 841 35.95 24.06 10.58
N GLN A 842 36.54 23.02 11.19
CA GLN A 842 36.07 21.64 11.07
C GLN A 842 35.63 21.10 12.43
N ALA A 843 34.40 20.56 12.46
CA ALA A 843 33.85 19.82 13.58
C ALA A 843 34.79 18.68 14.01
N ILE A 844 35.33 18.80 15.22
CA ILE A 844 36.21 17.81 15.87
C ILE A 844 37.47 17.45 15.07
N SER A 845 38.32 18.45 14.81
CA SER A 845 39.71 18.22 14.36
C SER A 845 40.50 17.30 15.34
N PRO A 846 41.54 16.56 14.89
CA PRO A 846 42.34 15.70 15.77
C PRO A 846 42.94 16.43 16.97
N GLY A 847 43.29 17.71 16.81
CA GLY A 847 43.77 18.58 17.89
C GLY A 847 42.73 18.85 18.98
N MET A 848 41.44 18.92 18.65
CA MET A 848 40.37 19.07 19.64
C MET A 848 40.23 17.81 20.51
N LYS A 849 40.24 16.60 19.91
CA LYS A 849 40.25 15.33 20.67
C LYS A 849 41.50 15.20 21.55
N GLN A 850 42.64 15.70 21.08
CA GLN A 850 43.89 15.72 21.84
C GLN A 850 43.79 16.69 23.04
N ARG A 851 43.26 17.91 22.84
CA ARG A 851 43.07 18.91 23.92
C ARG A 851 42.15 18.41 25.03
N ILE A 852 41.00 17.83 24.68
CA ILE A 852 40.05 17.27 25.67
C ILE A 852 40.74 16.16 26.49
N ARG A 853 41.43 15.22 25.83
CA ARG A 853 42.19 14.14 26.51
C ARG A 853 43.29 14.65 27.45
N LEU A 854 43.91 15.78 27.13
CA LEU A 854 44.99 16.38 27.91
C LEU A 854 44.50 17.45 28.91
N GLY A 855 43.20 17.77 28.95
CA GLY A 855 42.65 18.84 29.79
C GLY A 855 43.12 20.24 29.39
N GLN A 856 43.49 20.44 28.13
CA GLN A 856 44.13 21.67 27.65
C GLN A 856 43.09 22.68 27.15
N TYR A 857 42.81 23.66 28.00
CA TYR A 857 42.05 24.88 27.72
C TYR A 857 42.73 26.06 28.44
N GLU A 858 42.35 27.29 28.08
CA GLU A 858 42.92 28.53 28.62
C GLU A 858 41.79 29.49 29.04
N PHE A 859 42.14 30.55 29.76
CA PHE A 859 41.23 31.65 30.15
C PHE A 859 41.71 32.93 29.45
N PRO A 860 41.35 33.16 28.17
CA PRO A 860 41.90 34.25 27.37
C PRO A 860 41.36 35.63 27.75
N ASN A 861 42.14 36.67 27.43
CA ASN A 861 41.73 38.06 27.54
C ASN A 861 41.17 38.55 26.19
N PRO A 862 40.16 39.45 26.18
CA PRO A 862 39.64 40.18 27.33
C PRO A 862 38.63 39.43 28.22
N GLU A 863 38.00 38.36 27.75
CA GLU A 863 36.75 37.86 28.36
C GLU A 863 36.91 37.33 29.80
N TRP A 864 38.10 36.87 30.19
CA TRP A 864 38.39 36.34 31.52
C TRP A 864 39.14 37.30 32.46
N VAL A 865 39.33 38.58 32.07
CA VAL A 865 40.17 39.52 32.83
C VAL A 865 39.56 39.92 34.18
N ASP A 866 38.25 40.20 34.21
CA ASP A 866 37.52 40.67 35.40
C ASP A 866 36.73 39.56 36.12
N VAL A 867 36.74 38.33 35.58
CA VAL A 867 36.07 37.15 36.16
C VAL A 867 36.85 36.65 37.38
N SER A 868 36.16 36.29 38.47
CA SER A 868 36.80 35.90 39.73
C SER A 868 37.71 34.66 39.63
N GLU A 869 38.73 34.61 40.50
CA GLU A 869 39.59 33.42 40.62
C GLU A 869 38.86 32.25 41.26
N GLU A 870 37.82 32.50 42.04
CA GLU A 870 36.90 31.50 42.58
C GLU A 870 36.12 30.79 41.46
N ALA A 871 35.64 31.52 40.44
CA ALA A 871 35.00 30.95 39.26
C ALA A 871 35.97 30.07 38.44
N LYS A 872 37.18 30.59 38.18
CA LYS A 872 38.24 29.86 37.47
C LYS A 872 38.65 28.59 38.21
N GLN A 873 38.81 28.65 39.54
CA GLN A 873 39.11 27.49 40.40
C GLN A 873 38.01 26.44 40.42
N LEU A 874 36.73 26.84 40.33
CA LEU A 874 35.61 25.90 40.20
C LEU A 874 35.70 25.11 38.88
N ILE A 875 35.90 25.80 37.77
CA ILE A 875 36.07 25.19 36.44
C ILE A 875 37.28 24.24 36.42
N ILE A 876 38.42 24.63 37.01
CA ILE A 876 39.61 23.77 37.11
C ILE A 876 39.31 22.46 37.84
N GLN A 877 38.44 22.47 38.85
CA GLN A 877 38.08 21.26 39.61
C GLN A 877 37.01 20.39 38.93
N LEU A 878 36.18 20.97 38.05
CA LEU A 878 35.18 20.27 37.25
C LEU A 878 35.75 19.68 35.95
N LEU A 879 36.64 20.39 35.27
CA LEU A 879 37.28 19.96 34.01
C LEU A 879 38.55 19.11 34.22
N LYS A 880 38.67 18.45 35.37
CA LYS A 880 39.72 17.46 35.60
C LYS A 880 39.53 16.22 34.73
N THR A 881 40.61 15.79 34.08
CA THR A 881 40.60 14.66 33.14
C THR A 881 40.44 13.30 33.82
N ASN A 882 40.88 13.15 35.08
CA ASN A 882 40.66 11.97 35.90
C ASN A 882 39.33 12.07 36.68
N PRO A 883 38.35 11.16 36.51
CA PRO A 883 37.09 11.20 37.24
C PRO A 883 37.23 11.04 38.75
N SER A 884 38.23 10.29 39.23
CA SER A 884 38.42 10.07 40.67
C SER A 884 39.00 11.28 41.41
N GLU A 885 39.48 12.28 40.67
CA GLU A 885 39.95 13.56 41.20
C GLU A 885 38.99 14.73 40.97
N ARG A 886 37.95 14.52 40.15
CA ARG A 886 36.97 15.54 39.74
C ARG A 886 36.04 15.87 40.90
N MET A 887 35.63 17.13 40.99
CA MET A 887 34.68 17.60 41.99
C MET A 887 33.36 16.81 41.92
N THR A 888 32.92 16.30 43.07
CA THR A 888 31.60 15.65 43.23
C THR A 888 30.49 16.70 43.43
N ILE A 889 29.23 16.34 43.18
CA ILE A 889 28.11 17.29 43.31
C ILE A 889 27.97 17.89 44.72
N GLY A 890 28.26 17.09 45.77
CA GLY A 890 28.29 17.58 47.15
C GLY A 890 29.43 18.58 47.43
N GLN A 891 30.56 18.48 46.71
CA GLN A 891 31.63 19.48 46.79
C GLN A 891 31.29 20.73 45.97
N PHE A 892 30.60 20.57 44.84
CA PHE A 892 30.12 21.67 44.00
C PHE A 892 29.11 22.57 44.75
N MET A 893 28.07 21.98 45.35
CA MET A 893 27.06 22.74 46.11
C MET A 893 27.65 23.43 47.36
N ASN A 894 28.76 22.91 47.91
CA ASN A 894 29.50 23.52 49.02
C ASN A 894 30.64 24.45 48.58
N HIS A 895 30.87 24.67 47.28
CA HIS A 895 31.90 25.59 46.80
C HIS A 895 31.50 27.03 47.14
N PRO A 896 32.42 27.92 47.60
CA PRO A 896 32.05 29.28 47.99
C PRO A 896 31.32 30.05 46.88
N TRP A 897 31.76 29.88 45.63
CA TRP A 897 31.15 30.51 44.45
C TRP A 897 29.72 30.05 44.11
N ILE A 898 29.26 28.91 44.65
CA ILE A 898 27.89 28.40 44.49
C ILE A 898 27.06 28.66 45.76
N SER A 899 27.61 28.29 46.92
CA SER A 899 26.97 28.41 48.23
C SER A 899 26.81 29.85 48.75
N GLN A 900 27.53 30.83 48.18
CA GLN A 900 27.52 32.23 48.60
C GLN A 900 27.24 33.18 47.43
N SER A 901 26.34 32.81 46.51
CA SER A 901 25.98 33.57 45.30
C SER A 901 25.74 35.07 45.55
N MET A 902 25.07 35.45 46.65
CA MET A 902 24.83 36.85 47.04
C MET A 902 26.11 37.67 47.27
N VAL A 903 27.26 37.02 47.52
CA VAL A 903 28.58 37.62 47.74
C VAL A 903 29.43 37.63 46.46
N VAL A 904 29.05 36.84 45.44
CA VAL A 904 29.74 36.81 44.13
C VAL A 904 29.65 38.19 43.46
N PRO A 905 30.73 38.68 42.80
CA PRO A 905 30.71 39.96 42.10
C PRO A 905 29.59 40.08 41.08
N SER A 906 28.99 41.26 40.95
CA SER A 906 28.12 41.61 39.82
C SER A 906 28.93 42.11 38.62
N THR A 907 30.07 41.47 38.33
CA THR A 907 30.93 41.79 37.17
C THR A 907 30.14 41.56 35.89
N PRO A 908 30.00 42.57 34.99
CA PRO A 908 29.40 42.39 33.67
C PRO A 908 30.24 41.45 32.80
N LEU A 909 29.59 40.47 32.17
CA LEU A 909 30.24 39.45 31.34
C LEU A 909 30.08 39.78 29.85
N HIS A 910 31.08 39.36 29.06
CA HIS A 910 31.05 39.49 27.61
C HIS A 910 30.06 38.51 26.92
N THR A 911 29.57 37.49 27.63
CA THR A 911 28.72 36.40 27.15
C THR A 911 27.54 36.83 26.29
N SER A 912 26.73 37.84 26.71
CA SER A 912 25.57 38.29 25.94
C SER A 912 25.96 38.81 24.55
N ARG A 913 27.08 39.53 24.49
CA ARG A 913 27.62 40.09 23.25
C ARG A 913 28.21 39.00 22.35
N VAL A 914 29.07 38.12 22.90
CA VAL A 914 29.72 37.03 22.14
C VAL A 914 28.67 36.09 21.52
N LEU A 915 27.67 35.68 22.30
CA LEU A 915 26.56 34.84 21.81
C LEU A 915 25.62 35.55 20.82
N THR A 916 25.79 36.85 20.57
CA THR A 916 24.96 37.65 19.64
C THR A 916 25.74 38.06 18.38
N GLU A 917 27.03 38.39 18.50
CA GLU A 917 27.89 38.74 17.35
C GLU A 917 28.18 37.53 16.46
N ASP A 918 28.35 36.33 17.04
CA ASP A 918 28.65 35.07 16.31
C ASP A 918 27.39 34.21 16.04
N LYS A 919 26.21 34.81 15.92
CA LYS A 919 24.93 34.07 15.89
C LYS A 919 24.83 33.03 14.76
N GLU A 920 25.18 33.40 13.52
CA GLU A 920 25.21 32.43 12.40
C GLU A 920 26.28 31.34 12.61
N LEU A 921 27.42 31.67 13.24
CA LEU A 921 28.45 30.69 13.55
C LEU A 921 27.96 29.68 14.60
N TRP A 922 27.24 30.14 15.62
CA TRP A 922 26.68 29.30 16.67
C TRP A 922 25.64 28.31 16.13
N ASP A 923 24.70 28.78 15.30
CA ASP A 923 23.68 27.90 14.71
C ASP A 923 24.31 26.87 13.74
N ASN A 924 25.27 27.28 12.90
CA ASN A 924 26.03 26.34 12.06
C ASN A 924 26.85 25.32 12.89
N VAL A 925 27.42 25.72 14.02
CA VAL A 925 28.12 24.82 14.96
C VAL A 925 27.15 23.85 15.65
N LYS A 926 25.93 24.28 15.98
CA LYS A 926 24.86 23.42 16.54
C LYS A 926 24.47 22.33 15.53
N ASP A 927 24.30 22.68 14.26
CA ASP A 927 23.93 21.74 13.19
C ASP A 927 25.08 20.82 12.75
N GLU A 928 26.29 21.34 12.50
CA GLU A 928 27.42 20.51 12.04
C GLU A 928 27.85 19.47 13.08
N LEU A 929 27.82 19.79 14.38
CA LEU A 929 28.17 18.78 15.40
C LEU A 929 27.05 17.76 15.64
N THR A 930 25.78 18.14 15.47
CA THR A 930 24.67 17.17 15.43
C THR A 930 24.86 16.17 14.28
N SER A 931 25.26 16.66 13.10
CA SER A 931 25.60 15.84 11.93
C SER A 931 26.86 14.97 12.13
N ALA A 932 27.91 15.52 12.76
CA ALA A 932 29.15 14.79 13.06
C ALA A 932 28.95 13.66 14.09
N LEU A 933 27.91 13.72 14.92
CA LEU A 933 27.54 12.65 15.85
C LEU A 933 26.77 11.52 15.17
N ALA A 934 25.87 11.84 14.24
CA ALA A 934 25.17 10.84 13.44
C ALA A 934 26.14 9.93 12.66
N THR A 935 27.29 10.47 12.23
CA THR A 935 28.37 9.74 11.55
C THR A 935 29.38 9.06 12.49
N MET A 936 29.31 9.28 13.82
CA MET A 936 30.05 8.50 14.83
C MET A 936 29.21 7.40 15.49
N ARG A 937 28.03 7.06 14.94
CA ARG A 937 27.32 5.82 15.26
C ARG A 937 28.22 4.61 14.93
N VAL A 938 28.79 3.99 15.97
CA VAL A 938 29.44 2.67 15.83
C VAL A 938 28.34 1.61 15.75
N ASP A 939 27.94 1.25 14.52
CA ASP A 939 27.11 0.08 14.27
C ASP A 939 27.80 -1.16 14.84
N TYR A 940 27.19 -1.76 15.87
CA TYR A 940 27.71 -2.97 16.52
C TYR A 940 27.66 -4.22 15.60
N ASP A 941 27.04 -4.11 14.43
CA ASP A 941 27.02 -5.13 13.38
C ASP A 941 28.34 -5.25 12.58
N GLN A 942 29.33 -4.37 12.81
CA GLN A 942 30.67 -4.50 12.21
C GLN A 942 31.70 -5.29 13.05
N VAL A 943 31.27 -6.03 14.09
CA VAL A 943 32.13 -7.04 14.72
C VAL A 943 32.25 -8.27 13.81
N LYS A 944 33.09 -8.17 12.77
CA LYS A 944 33.60 -9.36 12.06
C LYS A 944 34.47 -10.17 13.03
N ILE A 945 33.88 -11.18 13.64
CA ILE A 945 34.60 -12.25 14.31
C ILE A 945 35.58 -12.84 13.29
N LYS A 946 36.89 -12.81 13.60
CA LYS A 946 37.90 -13.47 12.77
C LYS A 946 37.63 -14.98 12.75
N ASP A 947 37.68 -15.58 11.57
CA ASP A 947 37.60 -17.04 11.42
C ASP A 947 38.55 -17.74 12.39
N LEU A 948 38.09 -18.87 12.93
CA LEU A 948 38.84 -19.69 13.88
C LEU A 948 40.25 -20.02 13.36
N ASP A 949 40.40 -20.19 12.05
CA ASP A 949 41.68 -20.42 11.40
C ASP A 949 42.66 -19.25 11.53
N THR A 950 42.18 -18.03 11.26
CA THR A 950 42.97 -16.79 11.33
C THR A 950 43.06 -16.18 12.74
N SER A 951 42.30 -16.71 13.70
CA SER A 951 42.24 -16.18 15.07
C SER A 951 43.52 -16.48 15.86
N ASN A 952 44.28 -15.44 16.15
CA ASN A 952 45.55 -15.50 16.89
C ASN A 952 45.37 -15.50 18.44
N ASN A 953 44.20 -15.93 18.94
CA ASN A 953 43.86 -15.97 20.37
C ASN A 953 44.79 -16.94 21.17
N PRO A 954 45.34 -16.54 22.34
CA PRO A 954 46.25 -17.37 23.16
C PRO A 954 45.67 -18.72 23.62
N LEU A 955 44.36 -18.80 23.90
CA LEU A 955 43.71 -20.06 24.30
C LEU A 955 43.58 -21.02 23.11
N LEU A 956 43.28 -20.49 21.91
CA LEU A 956 43.26 -21.28 20.68
C LEU A 956 44.66 -21.79 20.34
N ASN A 957 45.67 -20.93 20.44
CA ASN A 957 47.07 -21.30 20.23
C ASN A 957 47.59 -22.30 21.28
N LYS A 958 47.10 -22.27 22.54
CA LYS A 958 47.35 -23.34 23.52
C LYS A 958 46.68 -24.68 23.15
N ARG A 959 45.48 -24.66 22.54
CA ARG A 959 44.81 -25.88 22.05
C ARG A 959 45.52 -26.46 20.82
N ARG A 960 45.91 -25.61 19.85
CA ARG A 960 46.69 -25.99 18.65
C ARG A 960 48.08 -26.56 18.96
N LYS A 961 48.67 -26.23 20.11
CA LYS A 961 50.02 -26.69 20.52
C LYS A 961 50.03 -27.89 21.48
N ARG A 962 48.89 -28.56 21.71
CA ARG A 962 48.88 -29.87 22.38
C ARG A 962 49.20 -30.98 21.37
N PRO A 963 50.11 -31.94 21.67
CA PRO A 963 50.29 -33.12 20.84
C PRO A 963 49.01 -33.96 20.81
N VAL A 964 48.66 -34.47 19.64
CA VAL A 964 47.57 -35.44 19.46
C VAL A 964 48.09 -36.84 19.82
N PRO A 965 47.42 -37.61 20.70
CA PRO A 965 47.79 -39.00 20.98
C PRO A 965 47.67 -39.90 19.74
N PRO A 966 48.43 -41.00 19.66
CA PRO A 966 48.59 -41.78 18.43
C PRO A 966 47.42 -42.74 18.16
N GLU A 967 46.23 -42.21 17.85
CA GLU A 967 45.09 -43.00 17.36
C GLU A 967 44.25 -42.28 16.27
N ALA A 968 44.67 -41.09 15.84
CA ALA A 968 43.98 -40.26 14.84
C ALA A 968 44.63 -40.33 13.44
N ALA A 969 44.92 -41.54 12.95
CA ALA A 969 45.58 -41.77 11.65
C ALA A 969 44.70 -42.42 10.57
N GLN A 970 43.42 -42.70 10.86
CA GLN A 970 42.46 -43.34 9.94
C GLN A 970 41.03 -42.78 10.10
N ALA A 971 40.81 -41.50 9.75
CA ALA A 971 39.45 -40.95 9.58
C ALA A 971 39.36 -39.73 8.64
N GLU A 972 40.41 -39.39 7.87
CA GLU A 972 40.21 -38.70 6.59
C GLU A 972 39.90 -39.80 5.55
N ALA A 973 38.81 -39.76 4.77
CA ALA A 973 37.82 -38.70 4.56
C ALA A 973 36.38 -39.27 4.42
N ALA A 974 35.43 -38.41 4.04
CA ALA A 974 33.97 -38.66 3.88
C ALA A 974 33.10 -38.57 5.15
N ASP A 975 33.26 -37.44 5.84
CA ASP A 975 32.17 -36.58 6.35
C ASP A 975 30.84 -36.69 5.53
N GLN A 976 29.63 -36.50 6.06
CA GLN A 976 29.23 -35.93 7.36
C GLN A 976 27.83 -36.43 7.77
N GLY A 977 27.70 -37.13 8.91
CA GLY A 977 26.40 -37.57 9.47
C GLY A 977 25.84 -36.58 10.48
N CYS A 978 24.53 -36.27 10.60
CA CYS A 978 23.29 -37.08 10.57
C CYS A 978 22.78 -37.42 11.99
N ASN A 979 21.56 -36.95 12.32
CA ASN A 979 20.65 -37.42 13.37
C ASN A 979 21.14 -37.43 14.85
N ASN A 980 20.30 -37.53 15.88
CA ASN A 980 18.95 -37.04 16.23
C ASN A 980 18.58 -37.76 17.55
N HIS A 981 17.62 -37.21 18.30
CA HIS A 981 16.73 -37.93 19.23
C HIS A 981 17.25 -38.59 20.53
N LYS A 982 16.60 -38.16 21.64
CA LYS A 982 15.97 -38.99 22.69
C LYS A 982 16.86 -39.69 23.74
N ASP A 983 16.40 -39.99 24.96
CA ASP A 983 15.15 -39.62 25.69
C ASP A 983 15.39 -39.74 27.23
N VAL A 984 14.54 -39.10 28.05
CA VAL A 984 14.12 -39.50 29.44
C VAL A 984 15.15 -39.56 30.61
N ALA A 985 14.92 -38.66 31.60
CA ALA A 985 15.08 -38.79 33.08
C ALA A 985 16.47 -39.11 33.71
N GLU A 986 16.73 -38.96 35.02
CA GLU A 986 15.92 -38.67 36.23
C GLU A 986 16.55 -37.59 37.17
N LYS A 987 15.73 -37.03 38.08
CA LYS A 987 15.93 -36.70 39.53
C LYS A 987 17.34 -36.26 40.06
N ASP A 988 17.47 -35.36 41.04
CA ASP A 988 16.55 -35.05 42.16
C ASP A 988 16.89 -33.70 42.87
N ARG A 989 16.02 -33.29 43.82
CA ARG A 989 16.09 -32.11 44.75
C ARG A 989 15.72 -30.74 44.13
N GLU A 990 14.60 -30.10 44.47
CA GLU A 990 14.16 -29.52 45.77
C GLU A 990 14.95 -28.26 46.18
N ASN A 991 14.38 -27.16 46.70
CA ASN A 991 13.00 -26.77 47.08
C ASN A 991 12.97 -25.20 47.16
N ILE A 992 11.90 -24.39 47.34
CA ILE A 992 10.46 -24.52 47.71
C ILE A 992 9.64 -23.50 46.85
N THR A 993 8.31 -23.59 46.82
CA THR A 993 7.39 -22.56 46.25
C THR A 993 6.34 -22.13 47.28
N GLU A 994 5.97 -20.84 47.36
CA GLU A 994 4.80 -20.37 48.13
C GLU A 994 3.85 -19.45 47.34
N GLN A 995 2.56 -19.75 47.54
CA GLN A 995 1.30 -19.04 47.31
C GLN A 995 1.41 -17.51 47.08
N LYS A 996 0.68 -16.90 46.15
CA LYS A 996 -0.76 -17.07 45.81
C LYS A 996 -1.08 -16.81 44.34
#